data_AF-A0A7V6YXP0-F1
#
_entry.id   AF-A0A7V6YXP0-F1
#
_cell.length_a   1.000
_cell.length_b   1.000
_cell.length_c   1.000
_cell.angle_alpha   90.00
_cell.angle_beta   90.00
_cell.angle_gamma   90.00
#
_symmetry.space_group_name_H-M   'P 1'
#
loop_
_entity.id
_entity.type
_entity.pdbx_description
1 polymer ?
#
loop_
_entity_poly.entity_id
_entity_poly.type
_entity_poly.pdbx_seq_one_letter_code
_entity_poly.pdbx_strand_id
1 'polypeptide(L)'
;MKTTSVFATAMLLVLFANQQPVHAIEDLRLQVQGTNVVLSWPSVEGEMFIVRYRPRLDEAHPWTILTNDYPAALGTNRTTFVHAGVVEYPAGGSGEAGGAPPESKDGDADTDSEYNQQEPPPLPPVSWDSRWIRDPKDQAEGARTESGGEQVPLGATGFYQVVRHGVHFIGLTNGMRLSGVVGLPIEVGHPEGELLHVTIMIDDYGTEAAAMLKPPFPTPFLYFTLDTRLLSNGVHTIQAEATWMVDPANPDPAALVNIASPVMEIEVFNEISFPNWSFHFGELYDSLLINAVSAHPDVDWEVAIFDSQNQYVGSFFGHTTDGQIRAVWNLIDPFGVRRDDPWFDADIYTWWDGGEAAASVPGAETKVKMVYGSRGKGEGTLESGGSAATMTPKKFLSSDRWTGPGNWVVVNQQAFNHLIDHELLDEMTDNFVGAAESRGYVVRPPHPPGQAYRLRTSPLSTATNDWNALRTALIHPTSRNFFYFGHGGRDQIGSGTNTLTRITTAQLYNALATENPLATNRHAYRFVFLDGCETAKGDLPLAFGIPKKTMTVADFADDGRRPCAFMGWTATKWIGILNRVWYDHINFVTWFKYEWIEKGESLKEAVRRARTYPGTSGINTSNLKIYGYDELRYNQYNNPPW
;
A
#
# COMPACT_ATOMS: atom_id res chain seq x y z
N MET A 1 -10.51 -35.13 -47.77
CA MET A 1 -10.84 -35.81 -46.49
C MET A 1 -10.14 -35.06 -45.36
N LYS A 2 -10.94 -34.52 -44.44
CA LYS A 2 -10.61 -33.92 -43.13
C LYS A 2 -9.78 -32.62 -43.09
N THR A 3 -10.52 -31.53 -43.20
CA THR A 3 -10.32 -30.26 -42.49
C THR A 3 -10.59 -30.43 -40.99
N THR A 4 -9.84 -29.73 -40.14
CA THR A 4 -10.13 -29.45 -38.69
C THR A 4 -9.12 -28.38 -38.26
N SER A 5 -9.44 -27.08 -38.34
CA SER A 5 -10.05 -26.25 -37.29
C SER A 5 -9.35 -26.38 -35.92
N VAL A 6 -8.34 -25.52 -35.67
CA VAL A 6 -7.82 -25.27 -34.32
C VAL A 6 -8.26 -23.88 -33.88
N PHE A 7 -9.11 -23.94 -32.86
CA PHE A 7 -9.72 -22.94 -32.01
C PHE A 7 -9.06 -21.55 -31.92
N ALA A 8 -9.86 -20.55 -32.30
CA ALA A 8 -9.85 -19.23 -31.69
C ALA A 8 -10.20 -19.39 -30.19
N THR A 9 -9.26 -19.07 -29.31
CA THR A 9 -9.56 -18.91 -27.88
C THR A 9 -9.84 -17.44 -27.66
N ALA A 10 -11.12 -17.15 -27.45
CA ALA A 10 -11.63 -15.82 -27.21
C ALA A 10 -10.97 -15.20 -25.98
N MET A 11 -10.52 -13.98 -26.19
CA MET A 11 -10.13 -13.00 -25.19
C MET A 11 -11.35 -12.71 -24.31
N LEU A 12 -11.50 -13.47 -23.21
CA LEU A 12 -12.47 -13.13 -22.17
C LEU A 12 -11.81 -12.07 -21.29
N LEU A 13 -12.04 -10.80 -21.64
CA LEU A 13 -11.93 -9.70 -20.70
C LEU A 13 -12.81 -10.03 -19.51
N VAL A 14 -12.19 -10.44 -18.40
CA VAL A 14 -12.90 -10.43 -17.12
C VAL A 14 -12.95 -8.97 -16.67
N LEU A 15 -14.04 -8.30 -17.03
CA LEU A 15 -14.55 -7.15 -16.30
C LEU A 15 -14.95 -7.65 -14.91
N PHE A 16 -13.99 -7.78 -14.01
CA PHE A 16 -14.31 -7.78 -12.58
C PHE A 16 -14.73 -6.35 -12.27
N ALA A 17 -16.04 -6.14 -12.18
CA ALA A 17 -16.59 -4.91 -11.63
C ALA A 17 -16.03 -4.73 -10.22
N ASN A 18 -15.41 -3.57 -10.01
CA ASN A 18 -14.96 -3.05 -8.72
C ASN A 18 -16.07 -3.11 -7.67
N GLN A 19 -16.14 -4.18 -6.90
CA GLN A 19 -16.65 -4.05 -5.54
C GLN A 19 -15.54 -3.39 -4.74
N GLN A 20 -15.63 -2.07 -4.57
CA GLN A 20 -14.80 -1.41 -3.58
C GLN A 20 -15.05 -2.10 -2.24
N PRO A 21 -14.01 -2.47 -1.47
CA PRO A 21 -14.21 -3.02 -0.15
C PRO A 21 -14.90 -1.96 0.71
N VAL A 22 -16.12 -2.27 1.12
CA VAL A 22 -17.00 -1.32 1.78
C VAL A 22 -16.81 -1.46 3.29
N HIS A 23 -16.11 -0.49 3.89
CA HIS A 23 -16.46 -0.06 5.24
C HIS A 23 -17.68 0.86 5.13
N ALA A 24 -18.76 0.49 5.81
CA ALA A 24 -19.81 1.42 6.18
C ALA A 24 -19.50 1.93 7.58
N ILE A 25 -19.95 3.14 7.90
CA ILE A 25 -19.74 3.72 9.21
C ILE A 25 -20.29 2.81 10.32
N GLU A 26 -19.51 2.64 11.38
CA GLU A 26 -19.92 1.86 12.55
C GLU A 26 -21.11 2.53 13.26
N ASP A 27 -21.95 1.72 13.92
CA ASP A 27 -23.18 2.17 14.61
C ASP A 27 -24.19 2.94 13.75
N LEU A 28 -24.24 2.65 12.43
CA LEU A 28 -25.33 3.08 11.56
C LEU A 28 -26.66 2.46 12.03
N ARG A 29 -27.63 3.32 12.32
CA ARG A 29 -29.00 2.94 12.71
C ARG A 29 -29.94 3.27 11.57
N LEU A 30 -30.83 2.33 11.27
CA LEU A 30 -31.91 2.50 10.29
C LEU A 30 -33.26 2.43 11.01
N GLN A 31 -34.13 3.38 10.73
CA GLN A 31 -35.51 3.43 11.22
C GLN A 31 -36.46 3.74 10.07
N VAL A 32 -37.67 3.18 10.10
CA VAL A 32 -38.75 3.55 9.17
C VAL A 32 -39.72 4.47 9.90
N GLN A 33 -40.00 5.64 9.32
CA GLN A 33 -40.93 6.64 9.86
C GLN A 33 -41.96 7.02 8.80
N GLY A 34 -43.14 6.41 8.86
CA GLY A 34 -44.11 6.50 7.77
C GLY A 34 -43.49 5.98 6.47
N THR A 35 -43.67 6.70 5.36
CA THR A 35 -43.10 6.31 4.07
C THR A 35 -41.60 6.58 3.93
N ASN A 36 -40.91 7.03 4.99
CA ASN A 36 -39.52 7.46 4.96
C ASN A 36 -38.59 6.45 5.65
N VAL A 37 -37.36 6.33 5.16
CA VAL A 37 -36.25 5.71 5.91
C VAL A 37 -35.39 6.79 6.53
N VAL A 38 -35.11 6.67 7.82
CA VAL A 38 -34.26 7.55 8.61
C VAL A 38 -32.99 6.81 9.00
N LEU A 39 -31.86 7.28 8.50
CA LEU A 39 -30.53 6.82 8.84
C LEU A 39 -29.96 7.70 9.94
N SER A 40 -29.30 7.13 10.94
CA SER A 40 -28.56 7.91 11.94
C SER A 40 -27.24 7.24 12.27
N TRP A 41 -26.14 7.99 12.33
CA TRP A 41 -24.79 7.47 12.60
C TRP A 41 -23.99 8.39 13.52
N PRO A 42 -22.95 7.89 14.21
CA PRO A 42 -22.02 8.74 14.98
C PRO A 42 -21.29 9.72 14.06
N SER A 43 -21.11 10.96 14.50
CA SER A 43 -20.42 11.99 13.72
C SER A 43 -19.77 13.05 14.61
N VAL A 44 -18.74 13.69 14.10
CA VAL A 44 -18.06 14.85 14.68
C VAL A 44 -18.26 16.07 13.79
N GLU A 45 -18.44 17.24 14.40
CA GLU A 45 -18.58 18.51 13.67
C GLU A 45 -17.41 18.73 12.71
N GLY A 46 -17.74 19.08 11.45
CA GLY A 46 -16.77 19.24 10.37
C GLY A 46 -16.55 18.00 9.50
N GLU A 47 -17.03 16.82 9.89
CA GLU A 47 -17.04 15.65 9.01
C GLU A 47 -18.05 15.81 7.86
N MET A 48 -17.74 15.17 6.72
CA MET A 48 -18.60 15.10 5.54
C MET A 48 -18.87 13.64 5.21
N PHE A 49 -20.10 13.31 4.81
CA PHE A 49 -20.53 11.94 4.56
C PHE A 49 -21.13 11.78 3.16
N ILE A 50 -20.89 10.60 2.59
CA ILE A 50 -21.55 10.11 1.37
C ILE A 50 -22.62 9.10 1.81
N VAL A 51 -23.87 9.32 1.41
CA VAL A 51 -24.97 8.38 1.63
C VAL A 51 -25.35 7.75 0.30
N ARG A 52 -25.33 6.42 0.26
CA ARG A 52 -25.67 5.63 -0.92
C ARG A 52 -26.81 4.68 -0.63
N TYR A 53 -27.57 4.38 -1.68
CA TYR A 53 -28.70 3.48 -1.65
C TYR A 53 -28.64 2.52 -2.84
N ARG A 54 -29.04 1.27 -2.63
CA ARG A 54 -29.39 0.37 -3.73
C ARG A 54 -30.56 -0.53 -3.36
N PRO A 55 -31.44 -0.84 -4.32
CA PRO A 55 -32.61 -1.66 -4.04
C PRO A 55 -32.25 -3.13 -3.75
N ARG A 56 -31.15 -3.65 -4.32
CA ARG A 56 -30.75 -5.07 -4.19
C ARG A 56 -29.26 -5.25 -4.01
N LEU A 57 -28.87 -6.36 -3.40
CA LEU A 57 -27.48 -6.76 -3.20
C LEU A 57 -26.86 -7.46 -4.44
N ASP A 58 -27.09 -6.96 -5.67
CA ASP A 58 -26.58 -7.57 -6.91
C ASP A 58 -25.84 -6.57 -7.82
N GLU A 59 -25.16 -7.04 -8.87
CA GLU A 59 -24.41 -6.18 -9.80
C GLU A 59 -25.30 -5.38 -10.77
N ALA A 60 -26.54 -5.82 -11.00
CA ALA A 60 -27.48 -5.14 -11.89
C ALA A 60 -28.05 -3.86 -11.25
N HIS A 61 -27.97 -3.74 -9.92
CA HIS A 61 -28.43 -2.59 -9.15
C HIS A 61 -27.24 -1.88 -8.48
N PRO A 62 -26.52 -1.00 -9.22
CA PRO A 62 -25.40 -0.25 -8.67
C PRO A 62 -25.85 0.72 -7.56
N TRP A 63 -24.91 1.09 -6.70
CA TRP A 63 -25.13 2.13 -5.70
C TRP A 63 -25.52 3.46 -6.36
N THR A 64 -26.62 4.04 -5.90
CA THR A 64 -27.04 5.41 -6.22
C THR A 64 -26.62 6.33 -5.07
N ILE A 65 -25.98 7.46 -5.39
CA ILE A 65 -25.63 8.47 -4.40
C ILE A 65 -26.87 9.28 -4.08
N LEU A 66 -27.32 9.24 -2.83
CA LEU A 66 -28.41 10.09 -2.34
C LEU A 66 -27.89 11.48 -1.97
N THR A 67 -26.67 11.54 -1.42
CA THR A 67 -25.93 12.78 -1.16
C THR A 67 -24.43 12.48 -1.08
N ASN A 68 -23.61 13.38 -1.63
CA ASN A 68 -22.15 13.26 -1.73
C ASN A 68 -21.39 14.10 -0.69
N ASP A 69 -22.05 15.11 -0.12
CA ASP A 69 -21.46 16.10 0.77
C ASP A 69 -22.41 16.42 1.92
N TYR A 70 -22.87 15.39 2.65
CA TYR A 70 -23.77 15.59 3.79
C TYR A 70 -22.95 15.99 5.03
N PRO A 71 -23.09 17.23 5.54
CA PRO A 71 -22.30 17.68 6.68
C PRO A 71 -22.74 16.99 7.96
N ALA A 72 -21.79 16.78 8.87
CA ALA A 72 -22.11 16.38 10.23
C ALA A 72 -23.05 17.40 10.90
N ALA A 73 -23.99 16.90 11.69
CA ALA A 73 -24.89 17.75 12.47
C ALA A 73 -24.11 18.55 13.52
N LEU A 74 -24.37 19.86 13.59
CA LEU A 74 -23.70 20.76 14.54
C LEU A 74 -24.23 20.55 15.96
N GLY A 75 -23.33 20.56 16.95
CA GLY A 75 -23.69 20.47 18.37
C GLY A 75 -24.25 19.11 18.81
N THR A 76 -24.16 18.06 17.99
CA THR A 76 -24.54 16.69 18.34
C THR A 76 -23.42 15.71 17.97
N ASN A 77 -23.42 14.53 18.60
CA ASN A 77 -22.49 13.44 18.26
C ASN A 77 -23.08 12.45 17.25
N ARG A 78 -24.21 12.80 16.64
CA ARG A 78 -24.90 11.95 15.64
C ARG A 78 -25.50 12.79 14.54
N THR A 79 -25.31 12.31 13.32
CA THR A 79 -25.92 12.85 12.10
C THR A 79 -27.09 11.97 11.68
N THR A 80 -28.12 12.58 11.11
CA THR A 80 -29.33 11.88 10.65
C THR A 80 -29.66 12.29 9.23
N PHE A 81 -30.02 11.33 8.38
CA PHE A 81 -30.44 11.56 6.99
C PHE A 81 -31.77 10.87 6.71
N VAL A 82 -32.65 11.52 5.96
CA VAL A 82 -33.99 10.98 5.64
C VAL A 82 -34.10 10.72 4.14
N HIS A 83 -34.28 9.45 3.76
CA HIS A 83 -34.68 9.05 2.41
C HIS A 83 -36.21 9.00 2.35
N ALA A 84 -36.80 10.07 1.83
CA ALA A 84 -38.24 10.28 1.88
C ALA A 84 -39.01 9.45 0.83
N GLY A 85 -40.18 8.94 1.19
CA GLY A 85 -41.13 8.28 0.28
C GLY A 85 -40.68 6.93 -0.30
N VAL A 86 -39.61 6.33 0.22
CA VAL A 86 -39.05 5.06 -0.27
C VAL A 86 -39.80 3.83 0.24
N VAL A 87 -40.53 3.95 1.36
CA VAL A 87 -41.30 2.84 1.93
C VAL A 87 -42.73 2.92 1.44
N GLU A 88 -43.12 1.91 0.66
CA GLU A 88 -44.50 1.70 0.25
C GLU A 88 -45.19 0.76 1.23
N TYR A 89 -46.32 1.20 1.78
CA TYR A 89 -47.20 0.32 2.52
C TYR A 89 -48.19 -0.32 1.54
N PRO A 90 -48.47 -1.63 1.65
CA PRO A 90 -49.53 -2.23 0.86
C PRO A 90 -50.82 -1.46 1.11
N ALA A 91 -51.49 -1.03 0.03
CA ALA A 91 -52.75 -0.33 0.13
C ALA A 91 -53.75 -1.22 0.88
N GLY A 92 -54.06 -0.86 2.12
CA GLY A 92 -55.10 -1.52 2.89
C GLY A 92 -56.40 -1.46 2.09
N GLY A 93 -56.99 -2.63 1.82
CA GLY A 93 -58.27 -2.74 1.15
C GLY A 93 -59.29 -1.81 1.80
N SER A 94 -59.94 -1.00 0.98
CA SER A 94 -61.01 -0.10 1.38
C SER A 94 -62.17 -0.88 2.00
N GLY A 95 -62.22 -0.95 3.33
CA GLY A 95 -63.41 -1.34 4.06
C GLY A 95 -64.41 -0.18 4.05
N GLU A 96 -65.40 -0.24 3.16
CA GLU A 96 -66.64 0.55 3.30
C GLU A 96 -67.28 0.21 4.65
N ALA A 97 -67.27 1.15 5.59
CA ALA A 97 -68.00 1.05 6.85
C ALA A 97 -68.99 2.22 6.95
N GLY A 98 -70.10 2.10 6.21
CA GLY A 98 -71.35 2.78 6.55
C GLY A 98 -72.08 1.97 7.62
N GLY A 99 -72.13 2.47 8.85
CA GLY A 99 -72.87 1.87 9.95
C GLY A 99 -73.32 2.94 10.94
N ALA A 100 -74.64 3.06 11.10
CA ALA A 100 -75.34 4.03 11.95
C ALA A 100 -74.97 3.93 13.45
N PRO A 101 -75.19 4.99 14.25
CA PRO A 101 -74.80 5.01 15.66
C PRO A 101 -75.69 4.11 16.53
N PRO A 102 -75.17 3.50 17.62
CA PRO A 102 -75.94 2.55 18.41
C PRO A 102 -76.88 3.26 19.38
N GLU A 103 -78.12 2.78 19.42
CA GLU A 103 -79.09 3.04 20.48
C GLU A 103 -78.91 1.98 21.58
N SER A 104 -78.94 2.42 22.83
CA SER A 104 -78.76 1.63 24.05
C SER A 104 -79.86 0.58 24.24
N LYS A 105 -79.51 -0.62 24.72
CA LYS A 105 -80.29 -1.32 25.77
C LYS A 105 -79.55 -2.51 26.36
N ASP A 106 -79.60 -2.54 27.69
CA ASP A 106 -79.27 -3.63 28.59
C ASP A 106 -80.06 -4.92 28.31
N GLY A 107 -79.49 -6.05 28.75
CA GLY A 107 -80.28 -7.17 29.26
C GLY A 107 -79.95 -8.54 28.65
N ASP A 108 -79.13 -9.29 29.38
CA ASP A 108 -79.10 -10.75 29.55
C ASP A 108 -79.88 -11.65 28.56
N ALA A 109 -79.18 -12.62 27.96
CA ALA A 109 -79.39 -14.05 28.21
C ALA A 109 -78.59 -14.92 27.20
N ASP A 110 -77.67 -15.69 27.77
CA ASP A 110 -77.50 -17.14 27.59
C ASP A 110 -76.94 -17.75 26.29
N THR A 111 -76.07 -18.75 26.55
CA THR A 111 -75.58 -19.87 25.75
C THR A 111 -74.42 -19.72 24.74
N ASP A 112 -73.36 -20.45 25.11
CA ASP A 112 -72.15 -20.85 24.38
C ASP A 112 -72.39 -21.36 22.95
N SER A 113 -71.51 -20.96 22.03
CA SER A 113 -70.48 -21.82 21.40
C SER A 113 -70.24 -21.49 19.91
N GLU A 114 -69.16 -20.75 19.62
CA GLU A 114 -68.24 -20.99 18.49
C GLU A 114 -67.11 -19.94 18.53
N TYR A 115 -65.95 -20.32 19.09
CA TYR A 115 -64.73 -19.52 19.01
C TYR A 115 -64.19 -19.59 17.57
N ASN A 116 -64.48 -18.57 16.77
CA ASN A 116 -63.80 -18.36 15.49
C ASN A 116 -62.39 -17.83 15.77
N GLN A 117 -61.37 -18.63 15.46
CA GLN A 117 -59.96 -18.25 15.52
C GLN A 117 -59.68 -17.17 14.47
N GLN A 118 -59.64 -15.91 14.88
CA GLN A 118 -59.08 -14.85 14.07
C GLN A 118 -57.58 -14.79 14.38
N GLU A 119 -56.76 -15.36 13.48
CA GLU A 119 -55.31 -15.27 13.57
C GLU A 119 -54.89 -13.79 13.67
N PRO A 120 -54.05 -13.41 14.64
CA PRO A 120 -53.54 -12.05 14.70
C PRO A 120 -52.74 -11.75 13.42
N PRO A 121 -52.77 -10.51 12.91
CA PRO A 121 -52.02 -10.14 11.71
C PRO A 121 -50.53 -10.46 11.93
N PRO A 122 -49.83 -10.99 10.91
CA PRO A 122 -48.43 -11.34 11.04
C PRO A 122 -47.63 -10.09 11.44
N LEU A 123 -46.93 -10.20 12.57
CA LEU A 123 -46.06 -9.14 13.06
C LEU A 123 -45.00 -8.82 11.98
N PRO A 124 -44.64 -7.53 11.80
CA PRO A 124 -43.56 -7.17 10.90
C PRO A 124 -42.26 -7.88 11.32
N PRO A 125 -41.43 -8.32 10.36
CA PRO A 125 -40.20 -9.03 10.68
C PRO A 125 -39.30 -8.14 11.54
N VAL A 126 -38.92 -8.67 12.71
CA VAL A 126 -37.98 -8.04 13.63
C VAL A 126 -36.54 -8.30 13.17
N SER A 127 -35.62 -7.39 13.48
CA SER A 127 -34.22 -7.43 13.02
C SER A 127 -33.40 -8.63 13.52
N TRP A 128 -33.99 -9.49 14.35
CA TRP A 128 -33.42 -10.74 14.84
C TRP A 128 -34.17 -12.00 14.39
N ASP A 129 -35.02 -11.90 13.37
CA ASP A 129 -35.64 -13.07 12.73
C ASP A 129 -34.56 -13.93 12.07
N SER A 130 -34.46 -15.19 12.50
CA SER A 130 -33.44 -16.15 12.09
C SER A 130 -33.48 -16.49 10.59
N ARG A 131 -34.52 -16.09 9.86
CA ARG A 131 -34.58 -16.20 8.39
C ARG A 131 -33.69 -15.19 7.67
N TRP A 132 -33.24 -14.14 8.36
CA TRP A 132 -32.40 -13.07 7.82
C TRP A 132 -31.02 -12.98 8.48
N ILE A 133 -30.75 -13.84 9.47
CA ILE A 133 -29.44 -14.00 10.11
C ILE A 133 -28.82 -15.31 9.58
N ARG A 134 -27.61 -15.22 9.02
CA ARG A 134 -26.86 -16.39 8.55
C ARG A 134 -26.13 -17.04 9.73
N ASP A 135 -26.37 -18.33 10.01
CA ASP A 135 -25.52 -19.12 10.90
C ASP A 135 -24.19 -19.43 10.18
N PRO A 136 -23.02 -19.09 10.76
CA PRO A 136 -21.71 -19.36 10.16
C PRO A 136 -21.46 -20.85 9.82
N LYS A 137 -22.24 -21.78 10.38
CA LYS A 137 -22.08 -23.23 10.15
C LYS A 137 -22.71 -23.75 8.85
N ASP A 138 -23.54 -22.97 8.17
CA ASP A 138 -24.25 -23.39 6.95
C ASP A 138 -23.45 -23.11 5.66
N GLN A 139 -22.20 -23.60 5.59
CA GLN A 139 -21.33 -23.45 4.42
C GLN A 139 -21.57 -24.49 3.30
N ALA A 140 -22.52 -25.41 3.46
CA ALA A 140 -22.68 -26.54 2.54
C ALA A 140 -23.64 -26.31 1.35
N GLU A 141 -24.45 -25.24 1.35
CA GLU A 141 -25.26 -24.86 0.20
C GLU A 141 -24.73 -23.56 -0.39
N GLY A 142 -24.37 -23.60 -1.69
CA GLY A 142 -23.90 -22.43 -2.44
C GLY A 142 -24.84 -21.24 -2.30
N ALA A 143 -24.30 -20.03 -2.48
CA ALA A 143 -25.07 -18.79 -2.44
C ALA A 143 -26.43 -18.99 -3.12
N ARG A 144 -27.53 -18.83 -2.37
CA ARG A 144 -28.85 -18.72 -2.97
C ARG A 144 -28.80 -17.46 -3.83
N THR A 145 -28.49 -17.63 -5.10
CA THR A 145 -28.81 -16.64 -6.10
C THR A 145 -30.32 -16.50 -6.06
N GLU A 146 -30.83 -15.26 -6.04
CA GLU A 146 -32.23 -14.99 -6.33
C GLU A 146 -32.48 -15.44 -7.78
N SER A 147 -32.68 -16.74 -7.97
CA SER A 147 -33.09 -17.33 -9.23
C SER A 147 -34.58 -17.07 -9.39
N GLY A 148 -34.92 -15.84 -9.74
CA GLY A 148 -36.28 -15.42 -10.03
C GLY A 148 -36.27 -13.97 -10.41
N GLY A 149 -36.42 -13.66 -11.70
CA GLY A 149 -36.58 -12.31 -12.23
C GLY A 149 -37.89 -11.62 -11.79
N GLU A 150 -38.32 -11.81 -10.54
CA GLU A 150 -39.45 -11.13 -9.95
C GLU A 150 -39.06 -9.72 -9.50
N GLN A 151 -39.99 -8.77 -9.66
CA GLN A 151 -39.87 -7.38 -9.22
C GLN A 151 -39.52 -7.29 -7.74
N VAL A 152 -38.84 -6.21 -7.33
CA VAL A 152 -38.54 -5.93 -5.92
C VAL A 152 -39.85 -6.06 -5.14
N PRO A 153 -39.93 -6.81 -4.02
CA PRO A 153 -41.16 -6.90 -3.25
C PRO A 153 -41.68 -5.49 -2.94
N LEU A 154 -42.95 -5.22 -3.23
CA LEU A 154 -43.59 -3.94 -2.84
C LEU A 154 -43.31 -3.70 -1.34
N GLY A 155 -42.64 -2.60 -1.02
CA GLY A 155 -42.31 -2.21 0.36
C GLY A 155 -40.90 -2.54 0.86
N ALA A 156 -39.98 -3.06 0.04
CA ALA A 156 -38.60 -3.29 0.47
C ALA A 156 -37.81 -1.98 0.61
N THR A 157 -37.21 -1.74 1.78
CA THR A 157 -36.44 -0.51 2.09
C THR A 157 -35.11 -0.38 1.34
N GLY A 158 -34.68 -1.45 0.64
CA GLY A 158 -33.36 -1.60 0.02
C GLY A 158 -32.20 -1.59 1.02
N PHE A 159 -31.00 -1.32 0.52
CA PHE A 159 -29.74 -1.30 1.26
C PHE A 159 -29.16 0.11 1.28
N TYR A 160 -28.60 0.50 2.42
CA TYR A 160 -27.96 1.80 2.60
C TYR A 160 -26.49 1.62 2.99
N GLN A 161 -25.69 2.58 2.55
CA GLN A 161 -24.30 2.72 2.94
C GLN A 161 -24.06 4.18 3.30
N VAL A 162 -23.43 4.40 4.45
CA VAL A 162 -22.91 5.71 4.84
C VAL A 162 -21.41 5.55 4.98
N VAL A 163 -20.65 6.41 4.32
CA VAL A 163 -19.18 6.42 4.36
C VAL A 163 -18.71 7.84 4.61
N ARG A 164 -17.67 8.00 5.42
CA ARG A 164 -16.97 9.29 5.52
C ARG A 164 -16.32 9.66 4.18
N HIS A 165 -16.41 10.93 3.81
CA HIS A 165 -15.64 11.47 2.70
C HIS A 165 -14.15 11.47 3.03
N GLY A 166 -13.31 11.00 2.10
CA GLY A 166 -11.86 10.89 2.25
C GLY A 166 -11.38 9.50 2.67
N VAL A 167 -10.30 9.45 3.45
CA VAL A 167 -9.68 8.22 3.96
C VAL A 167 -9.47 8.33 5.46
N HIS A 168 -9.85 7.30 6.21
CA HIS A 168 -9.87 7.32 7.67
C HIS A 168 -9.44 5.98 8.25
N PHE A 169 -8.60 6.00 9.29
CA PHE A 169 -8.34 4.81 10.09
C PHE A 169 -9.53 4.54 11.00
N ILE A 170 -9.89 3.26 11.17
CA ILE A 170 -10.95 2.84 12.07
C ILE A 170 -10.32 2.25 13.33
N GLY A 171 -10.72 2.76 14.50
CA GLY A 171 -10.25 2.28 15.80
C GLY A 171 -8.82 2.73 16.19
N LEU A 172 -8.09 3.40 15.29
CA LEU A 172 -6.81 4.02 15.62
C LEU A 172 -7.04 5.33 16.39
N THR A 173 -6.25 5.59 17.43
CA THR A 173 -6.34 6.81 18.25
C THR A 173 -4.96 7.43 18.45
N ASN A 174 -4.91 8.74 18.72
CA ASN A 174 -3.65 9.45 18.91
C ASN A 174 -2.93 8.95 20.18
N GLY A 175 -1.66 8.60 20.06
CA GLY A 175 -0.86 7.98 21.11
C GLY A 175 -1.15 6.49 21.33
N MET A 176 -1.90 5.84 20.43
CA MET A 176 -2.14 4.39 20.54
C MET A 176 -0.83 3.63 20.43
N ARG A 177 -0.58 2.73 21.39
CA ARG A 177 0.60 1.88 21.37
C ARG A 177 0.39 0.66 20.48
N LEU A 178 1.27 0.47 19.50
CA LEU A 178 1.25 -0.64 18.56
C LEU A 178 2.49 -1.53 18.72
N SER A 179 2.30 -2.84 18.55
CA SER A 179 3.35 -3.86 18.70
C SER A 179 3.07 -5.06 17.81
N GLY A 180 4.12 -5.70 17.31
CA GLY A 180 4.05 -6.87 16.44
C GLY A 180 3.47 -6.54 15.06
N VAL A 181 2.69 -7.48 14.53
CA VAL A 181 1.96 -7.34 13.28
C VAL A 181 0.52 -6.97 13.58
N VAL A 182 0.08 -5.80 13.12
CA VAL A 182 -1.21 -5.20 13.45
C VAL A 182 -2.04 -5.03 12.18
N GLY A 183 -3.33 -5.39 12.24
CA GLY A 183 -4.30 -5.03 11.22
C GLY A 183 -4.83 -3.62 11.46
N LEU A 184 -4.73 -2.74 10.47
CA LEU A 184 -5.26 -1.37 10.51
C LEU A 184 -6.43 -1.25 9.53
N PRO A 185 -7.68 -1.34 10.01
CA PRO A 185 -8.86 -1.18 9.15
C PRO A 185 -8.99 0.26 8.69
N ILE A 186 -9.43 0.45 7.44
CA ILE A 186 -9.54 1.76 6.82
C ILE A 186 -10.89 1.91 6.11
N GLU A 187 -11.47 3.08 6.30
CA GLU A 187 -12.62 3.58 5.56
C GLU A 187 -12.14 4.50 4.43
N VAL A 188 -12.64 4.28 3.22
CA VAL A 188 -12.37 5.14 2.04
C VAL A 188 -13.68 5.51 1.35
N GLY A 189 -13.86 6.78 1.04
CA GLY A 189 -15.05 7.29 0.38
C GLY A 189 -14.76 8.50 -0.49
N HIS A 190 -15.10 8.42 -1.78
CA HIS A 190 -15.12 9.57 -2.69
C HIS A 190 -16.38 9.47 -3.55
N PRO A 191 -17.06 10.60 -3.87
CA PRO A 191 -18.34 10.55 -4.56
C PRO A 191 -18.23 10.05 -6.00
N GLU A 192 -17.08 10.28 -6.64
CA GLU A 192 -16.87 9.93 -8.04
C GLU A 192 -15.56 9.17 -8.23
N GLY A 193 -15.46 8.43 -9.32
CA GLY A 193 -14.23 7.79 -9.71
C GLY A 193 -13.92 6.46 -9.04
N GLU A 194 -12.83 5.85 -9.51
CA GLU A 194 -12.35 4.55 -9.10
C GLU A 194 -11.14 4.69 -8.17
N LEU A 195 -11.19 4.05 -6.99
CA LEU A 195 -10.03 3.96 -6.10
C LEU A 195 -8.94 3.13 -6.77
N LEU A 196 -7.77 3.73 -6.96
CA LEU A 196 -6.63 3.10 -7.63
C LEU A 196 -5.68 2.44 -6.65
N HIS A 197 -5.40 3.10 -5.53
CA HIS A 197 -4.53 2.57 -4.49
C HIS A 197 -4.70 3.33 -3.17
N VAL A 198 -4.27 2.69 -2.08
CA VAL A 198 -4.10 3.31 -0.77
C VAL A 198 -2.70 2.99 -0.27
N THR A 199 -2.01 3.97 0.31
CA THR A 199 -0.69 3.79 0.93
C THR A 199 -0.71 4.29 2.37
N ILE A 200 0.15 3.72 3.21
CA ILE A 200 0.45 4.27 4.53
C ILE A 200 1.78 5.01 4.47
N MET A 201 1.80 6.16 5.11
CA MET A 201 2.98 6.97 5.37
C MET A 201 3.32 6.85 6.85
N ILE A 202 4.60 6.60 7.15
CA ILE A 202 5.17 6.67 8.50
C ILE A 202 6.22 7.78 8.50
N ASP A 203 6.10 8.73 9.41
CA ASP A 203 6.98 9.91 9.50
C ASP A 203 7.06 10.68 8.18
N ASP A 204 5.91 10.85 7.51
CA ASP A 204 5.76 11.45 6.17
C ASP A 204 6.45 10.69 5.01
N TYR A 205 6.89 9.45 5.24
CA TYR A 205 7.55 8.61 4.24
C TYR A 205 6.79 7.32 3.94
N GLY A 206 6.89 6.86 2.69
CA GLY A 206 6.36 5.55 2.32
C GLY A 206 7.16 4.48 3.07
N THR A 207 6.48 3.49 3.62
CA THR A 207 7.11 2.44 4.44
C THR A 207 7.19 1.11 3.70
N GLU A 208 8.11 0.23 4.14
CA GLU A 208 8.10 -1.22 3.83
C GLU A 208 7.30 -2.02 4.87
N ALA A 209 6.96 -1.41 6.01
CA ALA A 209 6.23 -2.06 7.09
C ALA A 209 4.78 -2.39 6.73
N ALA A 210 4.25 -1.76 5.68
CA ALA A 210 2.93 -2.02 5.14
C ALA A 210 2.98 -1.90 3.60
N ALA A 211 2.48 -2.91 2.90
CA ALA A 211 2.41 -2.89 1.44
C ALA A 211 1.31 -1.94 0.96
N MET A 212 1.55 -1.24 -0.16
CA MET A 212 0.52 -0.44 -0.81
C MET A 212 -0.65 -1.32 -1.26
N LEU A 213 -1.88 -0.92 -0.93
CA LEU A 213 -3.09 -1.62 -1.38
C LEU A 213 -3.44 -1.19 -2.80
N LYS A 214 -3.65 -2.16 -3.67
CA LYS A 214 -4.01 -2.01 -5.09
C LYS A 214 -5.14 -2.99 -5.46
N PRO A 215 -5.95 -2.73 -6.50
CA PRO A 215 -6.93 -3.68 -6.99
C PRO A 215 -6.31 -5.04 -7.39
N PRO A 216 -6.99 -6.16 -7.14
CA PRO A 216 -8.22 -6.28 -6.36
C PRO A 216 -7.94 -6.05 -4.87
N PHE A 217 -8.72 -5.18 -4.24
CA PHE A 217 -8.52 -4.88 -2.82
C PHE A 217 -8.98 -6.03 -1.91
N PRO A 218 -8.42 -6.15 -0.69
CA PRO A 218 -8.83 -7.16 0.29
C PRO A 218 -10.34 -7.12 0.59
N THR A 219 -10.96 -8.30 0.73
CA THR A 219 -12.38 -8.46 1.10
C THR A 219 -12.51 -9.35 2.34
N PRO A 220 -13.57 -9.20 3.17
CA PRO A 220 -14.67 -8.23 3.05
C PRO A 220 -14.32 -6.81 3.51
N PHE A 221 -13.16 -6.59 4.13
CA PHE A 221 -12.75 -5.30 4.69
C PHE A 221 -11.46 -4.79 4.05
N LEU A 222 -11.35 -3.48 3.89
CA LEU A 222 -10.11 -2.81 3.53
C LEU A 222 -9.27 -2.62 4.79
N TYR A 223 -8.11 -3.25 4.86
CA TYR A 223 -7.18 -3.08 5.97
C TYR A 223 -5.74 -3.20 5.48
N PHE A 224 -4.84 -2.51 6.17
CA PHE A 224 -3.41 -2.75 6.05
C PHE A 224 -2.95 -3.78 7.07
N THR A 225 -1.97 -4.59 6.68
CA THR A 225 -1.15 -5.32 7.65
C THR A 225 0.11 -4.50 7.88
N LEU A 226 0.27 -3.94 9.08
CA LEU A 226 1.44 -3.18 9.49
C LEU A 226 2.33 -4.06 10.38
N ASP A 227 3.54 -4.39 9.91
CA ASP A 227 4.56 -5.04 10.74
C ASP A 227 5.38 -3.97 11.47
N THR A 228 4.96 -3.62 12.68
CA THR A 228 5.63 -2.60 13.49
C THR A 228 7.03 -3.00 13.91
N ARG A 229 7.38 -4.29 13.83
CA ARG A 229 8.74 -4.76 14.10
C ARG A 229 9.73 -4.21 13.09
N LEU A 230 9.29 -3.76 11.91
CA LEU A 230 10.15 -3.09 10.93
C LEU A 230 10.37 -1.59 11.22
N LEU A 231 9.81 -1.08 12.31
CA LEU A 231 9.99 0.30 12.76
C LEU A 231 10.86 0.34 14.01
N SER A 232 11.51 1.48 14.26
CA SER A 232 12.14 1.72 15.55
C SER A 232 11.10 1.81 16.67
N ASN A 233 11.50 1.54 17.91
CA ASN A 233 10.65 1.89 19.05
C ASN A 233 10.61 3.39 19.24
N GLY A 234 9.47 3.92 19.67
CA GLY A 234 9.26 5.32 19.94
C GLY A 234 8.01 5.87 19.28
N VAL A 235 7.95 7.20 19.22
CA VAL A 235 6.81 7.93 18.67
C VAL A 235 7.00 8.09 17.16
N HIS A 236 5.97 7.72 16.41
CA HIS A 236 5.91 7.85 14.96
C HIS A 236 4.63 8.56 14.54
N THR A 237 4.67 9.28 13.41
CA THR A 237 3.44 9.74 12.77
C THR A 237 2.96 8.70 11.75
N ILE A 238 1.65 8.54 11.62
CA ILE A 238 1.01 7.67 10.64
C ILE A 238 -0.08 8.43 9.89
N GLN A 239 -0.14 8.23 8.58
CA GLN A 239 -1.15 8.80 7.70
C GLN A 239 -1.51 7.81 6.58
N ALA A 240 -2.79 7.67 6.26
CA ALA A 240 -3.22 6.96 5.07
C ALA A 240 -3.44 7.95 3.93
N GLU A 241 -3.01 7.60 2.72
CA GLU A 241 -3.29 8.38 1.52
C GLU A 241 -3.94 7.50 0.46
N ALA A 242 -5.06 7.95 -0.08
CA ALA A 242 -5.83 7.25 -1.10
C ALA A 242 -5.90 8.09 -2.39
N THR A 243 -5.90 7.40 -3.54
CA THR A 243 -5.91 8.02 -4.86
C THR A 243 -7.06 7.47 -5.69
N TRP A 244 -7.88 8.37 -6.23
CA TRP A 244 -9.02 8.06 -7.11
C TRP A 244 -8.79 8.58 -8.53
N MET A 245 -9.34 7.86 -9.50
CA MET A 245 -9.47 8.28 -10.90
C MET A 245 -10.88 8.80 -11.15
N VAL A 246 -11.06 10.12 -11.23
CA VAL A 246 -12.40 10.74 -11.38
C VAL A 246 -12.81 10.85 -12.84
N ASP A 247 -11.87 11.11 -13.75
CA ASP A 247 -12.13 11.16 -15.19
C ASP A 247 -11.13 10.28 -15.97
N PRO A 248 -11.48 9.02 -16.27
CA PRO A 248 -10.58 8.13 -17.00
C PRO A 248 -10.37 8.54 -18.46
N ALA A 249 -11.19 9.44 -19.03
CA ALA A 249 -11.04 9.95 -20.38
C ALA A 249 -10.08 11.16 -20.44
N ASN A 250 -9.81 11.81 -19.31
CA ASN A 250 -8.88 12.92 -19.23
C ASN A 250 -7.44 12.43 -18.90
N PRO A 251 -6.47 12.61 -19.81
CA PRO A 251 -5.08 12.19 -19.59
C PRO A 251 -4.30 13.11 -18.61
N ASP A 252 -4.89 14.22 -18.16
CA ASP A 252 -4.29 15.17 -17.22
C ASP A 252 -4.22 14.57 -15.79
N PRO A 253 -3.09 14.71 -15.07
CA PRO A 253 -3.03 14.46 -13.63
C PRO A 253 -4.14 15.11 -12.80
N ALA A 254 -4.79 16.18 -13.28
CA ALA A 254 -5.97 16.77 -12.65
C ALA A 254 -7.18 15.82 -12.57
N ALA A 255 -7.18 14.71 -13.32
CA ALA A 255 -8.17 13.64 -13.20
C ALA A 255 -7.91 12.71 -11.99
N LEU A 256 -6.75 12.84 -11.33
CA LEU A 256 -6.41 12.14 -10.11
C LEU A 256 -6.78 12.99 -8.89
N VAL A 257 -7.53 12.39 -7.98
CA VAL A 257 -7.82 12.98 -6.68
C VAL A 257 -7.05 12.22 -5.62
N ASN A 258 -6.18 12.94 -4.89
CA ASN A 258 -5.43 12.41 -3.77
C ASN A 258 -6.01 12.97 -2.47
N ILE A 259 -6.43 12.10 -1.57
CA ILE A 259 -6.91 12.49 -0.23
C ILE A 259 -6.06 11.78 0.80
N ALA A 260 -5.63 12.53 1.80
CA ALA A 260 -4.91 12.02 2.95
C ALA A 260 -5.80 12.04 4.19
N SER A 261 -5.61 11.08 5.09
CA SER A 261 -6.23 11.11 6.41
C SER A 261 -5.60 12.22 7.24
N PRO A 262 -6.21 12.61 8.36
CA PRO A 262 -5.47 13.30 9.41
C PRO A 262 -4.19 12.52 9.77
N VAL A 263 -3.13 13.26 10.09
CA VAL A 263 -1.91 12.68 10.66
C VAL A 263 -2.19 12.30 12.11
N MET A 264 -1.81 11.09 12.50
CA MET A 264 -1.97 10.59 13.86
C MET A 264 -0.61 10.22 14.44
N GLU A 265 -0.45 10.40 15.74
CA GLU A 265 0.71 9.92 16.49
C GLU A 265 0.43 8.48 16.99
N ILE A 266 1.39 7.59 16.84
CA ILE A 266 1.39 6.24 17.41
C ILE A 266 2.67 6.00 18.20
N GLU A 267 2.58 5.18 19.24
CA GLU A 267 3.76 4.72 19.98
C GLU A 267 4.09 3.29 19.54
N VAL A 268 5.23 3.09 18.87
CA VAL A 268 5.71 1.75 18.54
C VAL A 268 6.54 1.22 19.68
N PHE A 269 6.20 0.01 20.13
CA PHE A 269 7.05 -0.73 21.04
C PHE A 269 7.06 -2.21 20.68
N ASN A 270 8.23 -2.71 20.31
CA ASN A 270 8.52 -4.11 20.20
C ASN A 270 9.71 -4.42 21.09
N GLU A 271 9.66 -5.58 21.73
CA GLU A 271 10.79 -6.03 22.52
C GLU A 271 12.04 -6.26 21.65
N ILE A 272 11.83 -6.72 20.41
CA ILE A 272 12.84 -6.86 19.38
C ILE A 272 12.31 -6.23 18.09
N SER A 273 13.08 -5.28 17.53
CA SER A 273 12.78 -4.56 16.29
C SER A 273 13.85 -4.78 15.22
N PHE A 274 13.50 -4.53 13.97
CA PHE A 274 14.33 -4.68 12.76
C PHE A 274 14.25 -3.41 11.87
N PRO A 275 14.55 -2.21 12.41
CA PRO A 275 14.36 -0.95 11.68
C PRO A 275 15.16 -0.87 10.36
N ASN A 276 16.29 -1.57 10.31
CA ASN A 276 17.19 -1.61 9.14
C ASN A 276 17.15 -2.96 8.39
N TRP A 277 16.03 -3.69 8.47
CA TRP A 277 15.92 -5.02 7.86
C TRP A 277 16.07 -4.99 6.34
N SER A 278 16.93 -5.82 5.77
CA SER A 278 16.95 -6.09 4.33
C SER A 278 16.32 -7.44 4.06
N PHE A 279 15.41 -7.51 3.09
CA PHE A 279 14.74 -8.76 2.70
C PHE A 279 15.57 -9.65 1.77
N HIS A 280 16.68 -9.15 1.26
CA HIS A 280 17.53 -9.88 0.33
C HIS A 280 18.96 -9.94 0.82
N PHE A 281 19.69 -10.95 0.36
CA PHE A 281 21.11 -11.11 0.62
C PHE A 281 21.79 -11.86 -0.55
N GLY A 282 23.12 -11.89 -0.58
CA GLY A 282 23.88 -12.83 -1.42
C GLY A 282 24.16 -12.41 -2.86
N GLU A 283 23.80 -11.19 -3.29
CA GLU A 283 23.92 -10.74 -4.69
C GLU A 283 25.38 -10.81 -5.19
N LEU A 284 26.33 -10.29 -4.41
CA LEU A 284 27.76 -10.20 -4.73
C LEU A 284 28.57 -11.36 -4.16
N TYR A 285 28.25 -11.75 -2.93
CA TYR A 285 28.90 -12.83 -2.19
C TYR A 285 27.94 -13.38 -1.16
N ASP A 286 28.18 -14.62 -0.77
CA ASP A 286 27.38 -15.37 0.21
C ASP A 286 27.57 -14.82 1.63
N SER A 287 26.91 -13.71 1.93
CA SER A 287 26.84 -13.13 3.27
C SER A 287 25.41 -12.71 3.58
N LEU A 288 25.00 -12.91 4.82
CA LEU A 288 23.68 -12.58 5.35
C LEU A 288 23.84 -11.79 6.66
N LEU A 289 23.24 -10.60 6.72
CA LEU A 289 23.15 -9.79 7.94
C LEU A 289 21.83 -10.06 8.67
N ILE A 290 21.90 -10.42 9.94
CA ILE A 290 20.79 -10.27 10.89
C ILE A 290 21.08 -9.01 11.71
N ASN A 291 20.21 -7.99 11.57
CA ASN A 291 20.31 -6.74 12.31
C ASN A 291 19.00 -6.49 13.05
N ALA A 292 19.07 -6.47 14.38
CA ALA A 292 17.95 -6.30 15.28
C ALA A 292 18.31 -5.37 16.44
N VAL A 293 17.29 -4.83 17.10
CA VAL A 293 17.41 -3.92 18.24
C VAL A 293 16.50 -4.41 19.35
N SER A 294 17.05 -4.69 20.53
CA SER A 294 16.27 -4.93 21.74
C SER A 294 15.77 -3.62 22.34
N ALA A 295 14.59 -3.65 22.96
CA ALA A 295 14.10 -2.54 23.77
C ALA A 295 14.97 -2.28 25.01
N HIS A 296 15.75 -3.28 25.42
CA HIS A 296 16.71 -3.18 26.52
C HIS A 296 18.13 -2.98 25.99
N PRO A 297 18.89 -2.02 26.54
CA PRO A 297 20.24 -1.76 26.05
C PRO A 297 21.22 -2.85 26.48
N ASP A 298 21.09 -3.37 27.70
CA ASP A 298 22.01 -4.33 28.30
C ASP A 298 21.39 -5.74 28.30
N VAL A 299 21.71 -6.54 27.29
CA VAL A 299 21.12 -7.88 27.09
C VAL A 299 22.14 -8.90 26.60
N ASP A 300 22.04 -10.12 27.12
CA ASP A 300 22.57 -11.31 26.45
C ASP A 300 21.60 -11.75 25.35
N TRP A 301 22.11 -12.32 24.26
CA TRP A 301 21.28 -12.70 23.12
C TRP A 301 21.74 -13.96 22.39
N GLU A 302 20.77 -14.62 21.74
CA GLU A 302 20.95 -15.71 20.78
C GLU A 302 20.20 -15.40 19.49
N VAL A 303 20.82 -15.67 18.34
CA VAL A 303 20.17 -15.65 17.02
C VAL A 303 20.24 -17.05 16.43
N ALA A 304 19.11 -17.75 16.44
CA ALA A 304 18.96 -19.11 15.93
C ALA A 304 18.49 -19.10 14.48
N ILE A 305 19.29 -19.64 13.56
CA ILE A 305 19.02 -19.61 12.12
C ILE A 305 18.26 -20.87 11.69
N PHE A 306 17.26 -20.68 10.84
CA PHE A 306 16.48 -21.76 10.23
C PHE A 306 16.48 -21.64 8.71
N ASP A 307 16.50 -22.80 8.05
CA ASP A 307 16.52 -22.91 6.60
C ASP A 307 15.11 -22.89 5.97
N SER A 308 15.08 -23.07 4.65
CA SER A 308 13.84 -23.02 3.87
C SER A 308 12.84 -24.14 4.20
N GLN A 309 13.24 -25.13 4.98
CA GLN A 309 12.42 -26.24 5.47
C GLN A 309 12.09 -26.09 6.96
N ASN A 310 12.36 -24.91 7.55
CA ASN A 310 12.30 -24.62 8.97
C ASN A 310 13.17 -25.57 9.82
N GLN A 311 14.27 -26.09 9.26
CA GLN A 311 15.23 -26.87 10.02
C GLN A 311 16.28 -25.94 10.62
N TYR A 312 16.66 -26.21 11.85
CA TYR A 312 17.71 -25.46 12.54
C TYR A 312 19.06 -25.70 11.86
N VAL A 313 19.77 -24.61 11.59
CA VAL A 313 21.09 -24.62 10.94
C VAL A 313 22.20 -24.39 11.97
N GLY A 314 22.01 -23.41 12.86
CA GLY A 314 23.03 -22.97 13.81
C GLY A 314 22.61 -21.70 14.53
N SER A 315 23.37 -21.31 15.55
CA SER A 315 23.10 -20.11 16.35
C SER A 315 24.32 -19.23 16.50
N PHE A 316 24.08 -17.92 16.59
CA PHE A 316 25.03 -16.92 17.08
C PHE A 316 24.67 -16.53 18.50
N PHE A 317 25.66 -16.17 19.30
CA PHE A 317 25.48 -15.74 20.67
C PHE A 317 26.31 -14.48 20.92
N GLY A 318 25.84 -13.62 21.82
CA GLY A 318 26.60 -12.47 22.25
C GLY A 318 25.93 -11.71 23.37
N HIS A 319 26.49 -10.53 23.61
CA HIS A 319 26.03 -9.57 24.60
C HIS A 319 26.08 -8.18 23.97
N THR A 320 25.16 -7.30 24.35
CA THR A 320 25.16 -5.90 23.93
C THR A 320 24.85 -5.00 25.12
N THR A 321 25.39 -3.79 25.11
CA THR A 321 25.16 -2.74 26.12
C THR A 321 24.37 -1.55 25.57
N ASP A 322 23.99 -1.59 24.29
CA ASP A 322 23.18 -0.57 23.60
C ASP A 322 21.93 -1.13 22.91
N GLY A 323 21.65 -2.42 23.09
CA GLY A 323 20.50 -3.13 22.53
C GLY A 323 20.69 -3.58 21.09
N GLN A 324 21.79 -3.20 20.41
CA GLN A 324 22.06 -3.63 19.04
C GLN A 324 22.49 -5.10 19.00
N ILE A 325 21.80 -5.88 18.17
CA ILE A 325 22.08 -7.31 17.92
C ILE A 325 22.43 -7.45 16.44
N ARG A 326 23.72 -7.73 16.16
CA ARG A 326 24.24 -7.89 14.80
C ARG A 326 24.96 -9.23 14.65
N ALA A 327 24.47 -10.06 13.74
CA ALA A 327 25.14 -11.30 13.32
C ALA A 327 25.34 -11.30 11.80
N VAL A 328 26.56 -11.59 11.36
CA VAL A 328 26.90 -11.70 9.93
C VAL A 328 27.32 -13.14 9.66
N TRP A 329 26.65 -13.79 8.73
CA TRP A 329 26.86 -15.20 8.41
C TRP A 329 27.30 -15.38 6.96
N ASN A 330 28.41 -16.08 6.75
CA ASN A 330 28.96 -16.41 5.43
C ASN A 330 28.33 -17.65 4.77
N LEU A 331 27.14 -18.06 5.24
CA LEU A 331 26.40 -19.24 4.80
C LEU A 331 27.12 -20.59 4.97
N ILE A 332 28.17 -20.66 5.79
CA ILE A 332 28.83 -21.93 6.15
C ILE A 332 28.30 -22.36 7.51
N ASP A 333 27.70 -23.55 7.57
CA ASP A 333 27.15 -24.11 8.82
C ASP A 333 28.27 -24.61 9.77
N PRO A 334 27.93 -24.97 11.03
CA PRO A 334 28.92 -25.46 11.99
C PRO A 334 29.66 -26.75 11.57
N PHE A 335 29.18 -27.48 10.57
CA PHE A 335 29.81 -28.68 10.02
C PHE A 335 30.69 -28.38 8.80
N GLY A 336 30.82 -27.10 8.42
CA GLY A 336 31.59 -26.66 7.26
C GLY A 336 30.84 -26.82 5.93
N VAL A 337 29.53 -27.09 5.95
CA VAL A 337 28.71 -27.21 4.75
C VAL A 337 28.18 -25.84 4.35
N ARG A 338 28.38 -25.48 3.08
CA ARG A 338 27.79 -24.27 2.50
C ARG A 338 26.30 -24.48 2.31
N ARG A 339 25.51 -23.52 2.77
CA ARG A 339 24.05 -23.48 2.66
C ARG A 339 23.65 -22.64 1.44
N ASP A 340 22.80 -23.19 0.59
CA ASP A 340 22.31 -22.59 -0.66
C ASP A 340 20.78 -22.48 -0.69
N ASP A 341 20.15 -22.54 0.48
CA ASP A 341 18.71 -22.39 0.62
C ASP A 341 18.19 -21.07 0.02
N PRO A 342 17.00 -21.09 -0.60
CA PRO A 342 16.43 -19.90 -1.22
C PRO A 342 16.06 -18.79 -0.22
N TRP A 343 15.92 -19.13 1.06
CA TRP A 343 15.68 -18.19 2.14
C TRP A 343 16.08 -18.77 3.50
N PHE A 344 16.33 -17.87 4.45
CA PHE A 344 16.51 -18.15 5.86
C PHE A 344 15.62 -17.21 6.69
N ASP A 345 15.24 -17.65 7.88
CA ASP A 345 14.76 -16.77 8.95
C ASP A 345 15.51 -17.09 10.24
N ALA A 346 15.27 -16.28 11.27
CA ALA A 346 15.89 -16.49 12.57
C ALA A 346 14.89 -16.28 13.71
N ASP A 347 15.05 -17.05 14.77
CA ASP A 347 14.47 -16.72 16.08
C ASP A 347 15.53 -15.96 16.89
N ILE A 348 15.18 -14.79 17.40
CA ILE A 348 16.05 -13.99 18.27
C ILE A 348 15.55 -14.10 19.69
N TYR A 349 16.46 -14.43 20.60
CA TYR A 349 16.23 -14.51 22.04
C TYR A 349 17.08 -13.47 22.77
N THR A 350 16.51 -12.82 23.78
CA THR A 350 17.24 -11.90 24.66
C THR A 350 16.98 -12.21 26.13
N TRP A 351 17.96 -11.92 26.99
CA TRP A 351 17.91 -12.08 28.45
C TRP A 351 18.52 -10.86 29.13
N TRP A 352 17.88 -10.35 30.18
CA TRP A 352 18.33 -9.16 30.91
C TRP A 352 17.92 -9.16 32.38
N ASP A 353 18.64 -8.41 33.21
CA ASP A 353 18.33 -8.29 34.63
C ASP A 353 17.12 -7.35 34.88
N GLY A 354 16.13 -7.79 35.67
CA GLY A 354 15.02 -6.95 36.15
C GLY A 354 13.65 -7.07 35.46
N GLY A 355 13.37 -8.16 34.73
CA GLY A 355 12.16 -8.30 33.88
C GLY A 355 10.79 -8.57 34.51
N GLU A 356 10.58 -8.35 35.81
CA GLU A 356 9.26 -8.57 36.44
C GLU A 356 8.15 -7.61 35.94
N ALA A 357 8.50 -6.52 35.26
CA ALA A 357 7.51 -5.48 34.89
C ALA A 357 6.70 -5.76 33.60
N ALA A 358 7.04 -6.77 32.79
CA ALA A 358 6.38 -7.02 31.49
C ALA A 358 5.49 -8.29 31.45
N ALA A 359 5.47 -9.10 32.51
CA ALA A 359 4.67 -10.32 32.58
C ALA A 359 3.41 -10.16 33.45
N SER A 360 2.57 -9.15 33.18
CA SER A 360 1.23 -9.07 33.76
C SER A 360 0.14 -9.47 32.74
N VAL A 361 0.23 -10.71 32.26
CA VAL A 361 -0.97 -11.47 31.86
C VAL A 361 -1.06 -12.64 32.84
N PRO A 362 -2.12 -12.77 33.65
CA PRO A 362 -2.27 -13.90 34.54
C PRO A 362 -2.36 -15.20 33.71
N GLY A 363 -1.33 -16.04 33.77
CA GLY A 363 -1.42 -17.44 33.30
C GLY A 363 -0.42 -17.95 32.27
N ALA A 364 0.74 -17.33 32.06
CA ALA A 364 1.78 -17.89 31.19
C ALA A 364 3.12 -18.12 31.94
N GLU A 365 3.36 -19.37 32.34
CA GLU A 365 4.70 -19.86 32.70
C GLU A 365 5.36 -20.45 31.44
N THR A 366 6.60 -20.04 31.11
CA THR A 366 7.53 -20.88 30.33
C THR A 366 8.99 -20.51 30.59
N LYS A 367 9.83 -21.57 30.60
CA LYS A 367 11.27 -21.63 30.91
C LYS A 367 12.08 -21.88 29.61
N VAL A 368 13.35 -21.44 29.49
CA VAL A 368 14.17 -21.73 28.29
C VAL A 368 15.55 -22.32 28.61
N LYS A 369 15.74 -23.58 28.18
CA LYS A 369 16.99 -24.11 27.62
C LYS A 369 16.58 -25.10 26.53
N MET A 370 16.72 -24.73 25.26
CA MET A 370 16.27 -25.57 24.13
C MET A 370 17.39 -26.49 23.65
N VAL A 371 17.05 -27.78 23.51
CA VAL A 371 17.78 -28.75 22.68
C VAL A 371 17.10 -28.71 21.31
N TYR A 372 17.86 -28.39 20.26
CA TYR A 372 17.32 -28.27 18.90
C TYR A 372 16.84 -29.62 18.35
N GLY A 373 15.52 -29.73 18.12
CA GLY A 373 14.85 -30.90 17.55
C GLY A 373 13.35 -30.89 17.87
N SER A 374 12.56 -30.29 16.97
CA SER A 374 11.10 -30.06 17.06
C SER A 374 10.66 -28.84 17.89
N ARG A 375 9.82 -28.02 17.27
CA ARG A 375 9.19 -26.81 17.83
C ARG A 375 8.12 -27.25 18.85
N GLY A 376 8.50 -27.45 20.13
CA GLY A 376 7.53 -27.81 21.17
C GLY A 376 8.09 -28.13 22.56
N LYS A 377 7.72 -27.27 23.54
CA LYS A 377 7.58 -27.40 25.01
C LYS A 377 8.45 -28.37 25.85
N GLY A 378 9.06 -27.80 26.91
CA GLY A 378 9.47 -28.46 28.17
C GLY A 378 10.77 -27.88 28.77
N GLU A 379 10.72 -26.98 29.76
CA GLU A 379 10.83 -27.15 31.23
C GLU A 379 12.26 -27.26 31.85
N GLY A 380 12.70 -26.23 32.62
CA GLY A 380 13.81 -26.26 33.60
C GLY A 380 14.23 -24.86 34.15
N THR A 381 14.50 -24.72 35.46
CA THR A 381 14.55 -23.46 36.28
C THR A 381 15.95 -22.85 36.55
N LEU A 382 16.10 -21.52 36.54
CA LEU A 382 16.67 -20.65 37.62
C LEU A 382 16.84 -19.16 37.21
N GLU A 383 16.62 -18.29 38.22
CA GLU A 383 17.04 -16.89 38.45
C GLU A 383 16.40 -15.72 37.67
N SER A 384 16.27 -14.61 38.41
CA SER A 384 15.31 -13.51 38.27
C SER A 384 15.67 -12.47 37.19
N GLY A 385 15.50 -12.84 35.92
CA GLY A 385 15.68 -11.95 34.76
C GLY A 385 14.47 -11.94 33.81
N GLY A 386 14.37 -10.91 32.98
CA GLY A 386 13.43 -10.86 31.84
C GLY A 386 13.96 -11.63 30.65
N SER A 387 13.05 -12.12 29.79
CA SER A 387 13.42 -12.78 28.53
C SER A 387 12.41 -12.51 27.43
N ALA A 388 12.88 -12.43 26.19
CA ALA A 388 12.01 -12.27 25.02
C ALA A 388 12.45 -13.14 23.85
N ALA A 389 11.49 -13.43 22.96
CA ALA A 389 11.74 -14.14 21.71
C ALA A 389 10.93 -13.51 20.57
N THR A 390 11.53 -13.36 19.39
CA THR A 390 10.82 -12.90 18.19
C THR A 390 11.45 -13.51 16.94
N MET A 391 10.58 -13.91 16.00
CA MET A 391 11.00 -14.42 14.70
C MET A 391 11.22 -13.26 13.73
N THR A 392 12.34 -13.26 13.01
CA THR A 392 12.61 -12.28 11.96
C THR A 392 11.64 -12.45 10.79
N PRO A 393 11.41 -11.40 9.98
CA PRO A 393 10.93 -11.63 8.62
C PRO A 393 11.91 -12.53 7.86
N LYS A 394 11.42 -13.23 6.84
CA LYS A 394 12.28 -14.06 5.99
C LYS A 394 13.24 -13.22 5.16
N LYS A 395 14.44 -13.73 4.98
CA LYS A 395 15.49 -13.13 4.15
C LYS A 395 15.80 -14.06 2.98
N PHE A 396 15.78 -13.53 1.77
CA PHE A 396 15.76 -14.30 0.54
C PHE A 396 17.07 -14.18 -0.23
N LEU A 397 17.61 -15.32 -0.64
CA LEU A 397 18.84 -15.38 -1.42
C LEU A 397 18.58 -14.75 -2.80
N SER A 398 19.42 -13.80 -3.19
CA SER A 398 19.33 -13.13 -4.47
C SER A 398 20.67 -13.25 -5.20
N SER A 399 20.63 -13.38 -6.53
CA SER A 399 21.84 -13.43 -7.36
C SER A 399 22.02 -12.12 -8.11
N ASP A 400 23.25 -11.60 -8.19
CA ASP A 400 23.54 -10.49 -9.09
C ASP A 400 23.54 -10.95 -10.55
N ARG A 401 22.62 -10.41 -11.37
CA ARG A 401 22.56 -10.67 -12.82
C ARG A 401 23.36 -9.69 -13.67
N TRP A 402 24.16 -8.84 -13.03
CA TRP A 402 24.83 -7.74 -13.68
C TRP A 402 26.01 -8.20 -14.54
N THR A 403 25.79 -8.25 -15.86
CA THR A 403 26.86 -8.51 -16.83
C THR A 403 27.51 -7.18 -17.29
N GLY A 404 28.77 -6.92 -16.92
CA GLY A 404 29.54 -5.75 -17.40
C GLY A 404 29.21 -4.42 -16.72
N PRO A 405 29.59 -3.26 -17.31
CA PRO A 405 29.24 -1.93 -16.81
C PRO A 405 27.72 -1.66 -16.74
N GLY A 406 27.29 -0.92 -15.72
CA GLY A 406 25.92 -0.46 -15.58
C GLY A 406 25.61 0.65 -16.58
N ASN A 407 24.83 0.31 -17.59
CA ASN A 407 24.34 1.21 -18.62
C ASN A 407 23.18 2.07 -18.09
N TRP A 408 22.94 3.16 -18.81
CA TRP A 408 21.97 4.17 -18.45
C TRP A 408 20.69 4.02 -19.26
N VAL A 409 19.55 4.26 -18.62
CA VAL A 409 18.29 4.57 -19.26
C VAL A 409 18.02 6.04 -18.98
N VAL A 410 17.88 6.86 -20.02
CA VAL A 410 17.65 8.30 -19.87
C VAL A 410 16.55 8.71 -20.83
N VAL A 411 15.40 9.09 -20.28
CA VAL A 411 14.22 9.45 -21.06
C VAL A 411 13.53 10.68 -20.48
N ASN A 412 12.82 11.41 -21.33
CA ASN A 412 11.99 12.52 -20.89
C ASN A 412 10.67 12.60 -21.67
N GLN A 413 9.60 12.99 -20.99
CA GLN A 413 8.30 13.19 -21.61
C GLN A 413 8.19 14.55 -22.29
N GLN A 414 7.69 14.54 -23.53
CA GLN A 414 7.38 15.75 -24.29
C GLN A 414 5.97 16.31 -23.98
N ALA A 415 5.44 15.99 -22.80
CA ALA A 415 4.15 16.50 -22.34
C ALA A 415 4.13 18.03 -22.18
N PHE A 416 5.31 18.63 -22.02
CA PHE A 416 5.50 20.05 -21.72
C PHE A 416 5.88 20.89 -22.94
N ASN A 417 5.85 20.34 -24.16
CA ASN A 417 6.24 21.05 -25.38
C ASN A 417 5.34 22.24 -25.75
N HIS A 418 4.21 22.39 -25.06
CA HIS A 418 3.32 23.55 -25.21
C HIS A 418 3.82 24.78 -24.42
N LEU A 419 4.79 24.61 -23.51
CA LEU A 419 5.36 25.69 -22.71
C LEU A 419 6.44 26.45 -23.51
N ILE A 420 6.59 27.73 -23.18
CA ILE A 420 7.70 28.55 -23.67
C ILE A 420 9.01 28.06 -23.04
N ASP A 421 10.04 27.93 -23.89
CA ASP A 421 11.39 27.41 -23.58
C ASP A 421 11.40 25.94 -23.10
N HIS A 422 10.44 25.13 -23.57
CA HIS A 422 10.40 23.69 -23.28
C HIS A 422 11.68 22.96 -23.70
N GLU A 423 12.42 23.49 -24.68
CA GLU A 423 13.71 22.97 -25.14
C GLU A 423 14.75 22.90 -24.01
N LEU A 424 14.63 23.75 -22.99
CA LEU A 424 15.52 23.70 -21.81
C LEU A 424 15.26 22.46 -20.93
N LEU A 425 14.05 21.91 -20.95
CA LEU A 425 13.75 20.63 -20.28
C LEU A 425 14.40 19.46 -21.01
N ASP A 426 14.43 19.53 -22.34
CA ASP A 426 15.15 18.58 -23.20
C ASP A 426 16.66 18.64 -22.90
N GLU A 427 17.26 19.85 -22.90
CA GLU A 427 18.68 20.07 -22.60
C GLU A 427 19.07 19.57 -21.20
N MET A 428 18.22 19.82 -20.20
CA MET A 428 18.42 19.31 -18.83
C MET A 428 18.61 17.79 -18.81
N THR A 429 17.83 17.05 -19.60
CA THR A 429 17.90 15.59 -19.68
C THR A 429 19.05 15.10 -20.56
N ASP A 430 19.36 15.83 -21.64
CA ASP A 430 20.48 15.57 -22.55
C ASP A 430 21.83 15.63 -21.82
N ASN A 431 21.94 16.50 -20.81
CA ASN A 431 23.12 16.59 -19.96
C ASN A 431 23.47 15.29 -19.23
N PHE A 432 22.49 14.43 -18.92
CA PHE A 432 22.75 13.10 -18.35
C PHE A 432 23.27 12.13 -19.41
N VAL A 433 22.75 12.20 -20.64
CA VAL A 433 23.22 11.39 -21.77
C VAL A 433 24.66 11.73 -22.11
N GLY A 434 24.95 13.01 -22.34
CA GLY A 434 26.31 13.44 -22.67
C GLY A 434 27.32 13.07 -21.58
N ALA A 435 26.91 13.11 -20.31
CA ALA A 435 27.76 12.70 -19.20
C ALA A 435 28.04 11.18 -19.17
N ALA A 436 27.04 10.35 -19.50
CA ALA A 436 27.19 8.91 -19.58
C ALA A 436 28.02 8.48 -20.80
N GLU A 437 27.71 9.02 -21.98
CA GLU A 437 28.40 8.70 -23.23
C GLU A 437 29.87 9.14 -23.21
N SER A 438 30.18 10.33 -22.69
CA SER A 438 31.56 10.81 -22.55
C SER A 438 32.43 9.94 -21.63
N ARG A 439 31.80 9.13 -20.78
CA ARG A 439 32.44 8.16 -19.89
C ARG A 439 32.39 6.72 -20.43
N GLY A 440 31.91 6.53 -21.66
CA GLY A 440 31.87 5.24 -22.34
C GLY A 440 30.72 4.33 -21.93
N TYR A 441 29.70 4.84 -21.24
CA TYR A 441 28.50 4.06 -20.93
C TYR A 441 27.52 4.07 -22.10
N VAL A 442 26.83 2.95 -22.32
CA VAL A 442 25.73 2.90 -23.26
C VAL A 442 24.51 3.54 -22.60
N VAL A 443 23.82 4.41 -23.35
CA VAL A 443 22.54 4.98 -22.96
C VAL A 443 21.43 4.31 -23.78
N ARG A 444 20.27 4.06 -23.15
CA ARG A 444 19.11 3.39 -23.73
C ARG A 444 17.83 4.20 -23.47
N PRO A 445 16.77 4.05 -24.27
CA PRO A 445 16.70 3.37 -25.58
C PRO A 445 17.65 3.98 -26.63
N PRO A 446 17.82 3.40 -27.84
CA PRO A 446 18.63 3.99 -28.91
C PRO A 446 18.18 5.42 -29.24
N HIS A 447 19.12 6.36 -29.26
CA HIS A 447 18.90 7.80 -29.34
C HIS A 447 20.02 8.48 -30.17
N PRO A 448 19.82 9.72 -30.65
CA PRO A 448 20.89 10.51 -31.24
C PRO A 448 21.99 10.83 -30.21
N PRO A 449 23.29 10.90 -30.60
CA PRO A 449 24.36 11.21 -29.67
C PRO A 449 24.11 12.50 -28.89
N GLY A 450 24.32 12.46 -27.58
CA GLY A 450 24.13 13.57 -26.66
C GLY A 450 22.68 13.91 -26.33
N GLN A 451 21.68 13.17 -26.82
CA GLN A 451 20.25 13.49 -26.60
C GLN A 451 19.52 12.37 -25.87
N ALA A 452 18.74 12.69 -24.83
CA ALA A 452 17.88 11.71 -24.18
C ALA A 452 16.74 11.24 -25.11
N TYR A 453 16.24 10.04 -24.83
CA TYR A 453 15.15 9.49 -25.62
C TYR A 453 13.83 10.18 -25.27
N ARG A 454 13.17 10.75 -26.27
CA ARG A 454 11.92 11.51 -26.11
C ARG A 454 10.70 10.58 -26.07
N LEU A 455 9.90 10.66 -25.02
CA LEU A 455 8.58 10.02 -24.95
C LEU A 455 7.53 10.99 -25.50
N ARG A 456 7.17 10.83 -26.77
CA ARG A 456 6.16 11.67 -27.44
C ARG A 456 4.77 11.34 -26.93
N THR A 457 3.90 12.34 -26.87
CA THR A 457 2.53 12.20 -26.37
C THR A 457 1.49 12.03 -27.48
N SER A 458 1.84 12.35 -28.74
CA SER A 458 0.94 12.29 -29.88
C SER A 458 1.69 12.02 -31.19
N PRO A 459 1.08 11.31 -32.16
CA PRO A 459 -0.16 10.52 -32.02
C PRO A 459 0.03 9.33 -31.07
N LEU A 460 -1.07 8.74 -30.60
CA LEU A 460 -1.04 7.63 -29.63
C LEU A 460 -0.19 6.44 -30.09
N SER A 461 -0.15 6.16 -31.40
CA SER A 461 0.70 5.11 -31.97
C SER A 461 2.19 5.36 -31.72
N THR A 462 2.64 6.60 -31.92
CA THR A 462 4.01 7.03 -31.61
C THR A 462 4.29 6.96 -30.12
N ALA A 463 3.38 7.48 -29.28
CA ALA A 463 3.52 7.41 -27.83
C ALA A 463 3.66 5.97 -27.35
N THR A 464 2.80 5.07 -27.85
CA THR A 464 2.84 3.64 -27.52
C THR A 464 4.18 3.01 -27.87
N ASN A 465 4.74 3.33 -29.05
CA ASN A 465 6.04 2.83 -29.48
C ASN A 465 7.18 3.33 -28.57
N ASP A 466 7.17 4.61 -28.21
CA ASP A 466 8.19 5.20 -27.34
C ASP A 466 8.17 4.56 -25.93
N TRP A 467 6.97 4.34 -25.38
CA TRP A 467 6.80 3.66 -24.11
C TRP A 467 7.20 2.18 -24.16
N ASN A 468 6.97 1.50 -25.29
CA ASN A 468 7.46 0.13 -25.49
C ASN A 468 9.00 0.08 -25.58
N ALA A 469 9.62 1.09 -26.20
CA ALA A 469 11.08 1.22 -26.22
C ALA A 469 11.63 1.43 -24.79
N LEU A 470 10.98 2.26 -23.97
CA LEU A 470 11.33 2.41 -22.56
C LEU A 470 11.18 1.10 -21.79
N ARG A 471 10.06 0.37 -21.91
CA ARG A 471 9.88 -0.93 -21.25
C ARG A 471 11.00 -1.91 -21.60
N THR A 472 11.38 -1.97 -22.87
CA THR A 472 12.48 -2.81 -23.36
C THR A 472 13.83 -2.37 -22.79
N ALA A 473 14.08 -1.07 -22.69
CA ALA A 473 15.30 -0.53 -22.10
C ALA A 473 15.39 -0.83 -20.60
N LEU A 474 14.28 -0.78 -19.87
CA LEU A 474 14.25 -1.02 -18.42
C LEU A 474 14.59 -2.47 -18.05
N ILE A 475 14.15 -3.45 -18.84
CA ILE A 475 14.41 -4.87 -18.56
C ILE A 475 15.73 -5.38 -19.13
N HIS A 476 16.50 -4.51 -19.81
CA HIS A 476 17.75 -4.94 -20.43
C HIS A 476 18.79 -5.30 -19.34
N PRO A 477 19.47 -6.47 -19.38
CA PRO A 477 20.31 -6.97 -18.28
C PRO A 477 21.44 -6.04 -17.81
N THR A 478 21.86 -5.10 -18.67
CA THR A 478 22.90 -4.11 -18.35
C THR A 478 22.34 -2.77 -17.88
N SER A 479 21.04 -2.51 -17.95
CA SER A 479 20.44 -1.25 -17.52
C SER A 479 20.43 -1.21 -16.00
N ARG A 480 21.08 -0.20 -15.41
CA ARG A 480 21.24 -0.15 -13.93
C ARG A 480 21.09 1.24 -13.35
N ASN A 481 21.16 2.25 -14.22
CA ASN A 481 20.98 3.63 -13.86
C ASN A 481 19.78 4.14 -14.67
N PHE A 482 18.81 4.75 -14.02
CA PHE A 482 17.63 5.29 -14.69
C PHE A 482 17.44 6.75 -14.31
N PHE A 483 17.33 7.63 -15.30
CA PHE A 483 16.84 8.99 -15.13
C PHE A 483 15.58 9.18 -15.98
N TYR A 484 14.52 9.64 -15.34
CA TYR A 484 13.23 9.92 -15.95
C TYR A 484 12.79 11.33 -15.60
N PHE A 485 12.45 12.12 -16.61
CA PHE A 485 11.74 13.39 -16.44
C PHE A 485 10.34 13.32 -17.06
N GLY A 486 9.31 13.68 -16.31
CA GLY A 486 7.94 13.64 -16.81
C GLY A 486 6.89 13.64 -15.71
N HIS A 487 5.64 13.39 -16.10
CA HIS A 487 4.58 13.08 -15.14
C HIS A 487 4.93 11.80 -14.35
N GLY A 488 4.58 11.81 -13.08
CA GLY A 488 4.70 10.65 -12.20
C GLY A 488 3.56 10.65 -11.21
N GLY A 489 3.47 9.56 -10.46
CA GLY A 489 2.60 9.42 -9.31
C GLY A 489 3.15 8.36 -8.39
N ARG A 490 2.40 8.04 -7.34
CA ARG A 490 2.82 7.11 -6.29
C ARG A 490 3.01 5.69 -6.82
N ASP A 491 2.14 5.26 -7.74
CA ASP A 491 2.17 3.94 -8.36
C ASP A 491 2.69 3.93 -9.82
N GLN A 492 3.16 5.05 -10.37
CA GLN A 492 3.49 5.07 -11.80
C GLN A 492 4.47 6.15 -12.25
N ILE A 493 5.10 5.89 -13.41
CA ILE A 493 5.64 6.91 -14.30
C ILE A 493 4.72 7.08 -15.51
N GLY A 494 4.56 8.32 -15.98
CA GLY A 494 3.60 8.69 -17.02
C GLY A 494 2.30 9.25 -16.45
N SER A 495 1.43 9.75 -17.33
CA SER A 495 0.15 10.37 -16.96
C SER A 495 -1.04 9.47 -17.27
N GLY A 496 -2.18 9.76 -16.63
CA GLY A 496 -3.47 9.13 -16.89
C GLY A 496 -3.54 7.63 -16.57
N THR A 497 -4.55 6.95 -17.15
CA THR A 497 -4.86 5.52 -16.97
C THR A 497 -4.40 4.62 -18.11
N ASN A 498 -4.06 5.19 -19.27
CA ASN A 498 -3.77 4.42 -20.46
C ASN A 498 -2.49 3.59 -20.25
N THR A 499 -2.65 2.28 -20.11
CA THR A 499 -1.56 1.33 -19.84
C THR A 499 -0.50 1.29 -20.94
N LEU A 500 -0.81 1.81 -22.13
CA LEU A 500 0.16 1.92 -23.24
C LEU A 500 1.17 3.04 -22.98
N THR A 501 0.76 4.11 -22.30
CA THR A 501 1.54 5.35 -22.12
C THR A 501 1.89 5.66 -20.66
N ARG A 502 1.91 4.63 -19.82
CA ARG A 502 2.42 4.68 -18.43
C ARG A 502 3.08 3.36 -18.06
N ILE A 503 3.86 3.35 -17.00
CA ILE A 503 4.38 2.12 -16.40
C ILE A 503 4.07 2.17 -14.90
N THR A 504 3.29 1.21 -14.42
CA THR A 504 2.90 1.11 -13.01
C THR A 504 3.93 0.33 -12.18
N THR A 505 3.89 0.46 -10.85
CA THR A 505 4.73 -0.33 -9.94
C THR A 505 4.50 -1.82 -10.15
N ALA A 506 3.25 -2.25 -10.32
CA ALA A 506 2.93 -3.66 -10.60
C ALA A 506 3.56 -4.16 -11.92
N GLN A 507 3.59 -3.33 -12.96
CA GLN A 507 4.26 -3.68 -14.21
C GLN A 507 5.79 -3.78 -14.02
N LEU A 508 6.40 -2.85 -13.27
CA LEU A 508 7.83 -2.90 -12.95
C LEU A 508 8.19 -4.13 -12.11
N TYR A 509 7.42 -4.41 -11.07
CA TYR A 509 7.57 -5.58 -10.21
C TYR A 509 7.64 -6.89 -11.00
N ASN A 510 6.72 -7.05 -11.95
CA ASN A 510 6.69 -8.22 -12.83
C ASN A 510 7.83 -8.21 -13.83
N ALA A 511 8.12 -7.07 -14.45
CA ALA A 511 9.14 -6.95 -15.50
C ALA A 511 10.57 -7.11 -14.97
N LEU A 512 10.82 -6.64 -13.75
CA LEU A 512 12.12 -6.70 -13.06
C LEU A 512 12.23 -7.88 -12.09
N ALA A 513 11.15 -8.65 -11.94
CA ALA A 513 11.03 -9.78 -11.03
C ALA A 513 11.43 -9.43 -9.58
N THR A 514 10.95 -8.28 -9.10
CA THR A 514 11.23 -7.74 -7.76
C THR A 514 10.10 -7.96 -6.75
N GLU A 515 8.88 -8.35 -7.20
CA GLU A 515 7.74 -8.66 -6.31
C GLU A 515 7.82 -10.09 -5.73
N ASN A 516 8.28 -11.05 -6.53
CA ASN A 516 8.51 -12.40 -6.03
C ASN A 516 9.89 -12.47 -5.37
N PRO A 517 9.98 -12.62 -4.04
CA PRO A 517 11.27 -12.62 -3.37
C PRO A 517 12.12 -13.86 -3.68
N LEU A 518 11.51 -14.93 -4.23
CA LEU A 518 12.18 -16.15 -4.69
C LEU A 518 12.59 -16.09 -6.17
N ALA A 519 12.39 -14.95 -6.85
CA ALA A 519 12.74 -14.83 -8.25
C ALA A 519 14.25 -14.87 -8.45
N THR A 520 14.73 -15.90 -9.15
CA THR A 520 16.14 -16.03 -9.55
C THR A 520 16.54 -15.06 -10.66
N ASN A 521 15.56 -14.37 -11.26
CA ASN A 521 15.72 -13.39 -12.33
C ASN A 521 15.52 -11.94 -11.92
N ARG A 522 15.60 -11.66 -10.62
CA ARG A 522 15.54 -10.32 -10.07
C ARG A 522 16.56 -9.39 -10.73
N HIS A 523 16.09 -8.24 -11.20
CA HIS A 523 16.89 -7.19 -11.83
C HIS A 523 16.79 -5.89 -11.02
N ALA A 524 17.53 -5.85 -9.91
CA ALA A 524 17.62 -4.64 -9.09
C ALA A 524 18.47 -3.57 -9.81
N TYR A 525 18.02 -2.33 -9.73
CA TYR A 525 18.75 -1.17 -10.22
C TYR A 525 19.78 -0.69 -9.20
N ARG A 526 20.87 -0.12 -9.71
CA ARG A 526 21.88 0.58 -8.91
C ARG A 526 21.39 1.98 -8.53
N PHE A 527 20.90 2.72 -9.51
CA PHE A 527 20.49 4.10 -9.33
C PHE A 527 19.22 4.39 -10.11
N VAL A 528 18.28 5.06 -9.48
CA VAL A 528 17.05 5.53 -10.12
C VAL A 528 16.77 6.94 -9.65
N PHE A 529 16.58 7.88 -10.58
CA PHE A 529 16.03 9.19 -10.30
C PHE A 529 14.77 9.41 -11.14
N LEU A 530 13.62 9.39 -10.47
CA LEU A 530 12.33 9.69 -11.08
C LEU A 530 11.93 11.13 -10.77
N ASP A 531 12.22 12.03 -11.70
CA ASP A 531 11.93 13.46 -11.61
C ASP A 531 10.47 13.80 -11.94
N GLY A 532 9.53 13.03 -11.39
CA GLY A 532 8.08 13.23 -11.51
C GLY A 532 7.42 13.55 -10.17
N CYS A 533 6.13 13.91 -10.20
CA CYS A 533 5.34 14.17 -9.00
C CYS A 533 5.18 12.90 -8.14
N GLU A 534 5.33 13.03 -6.82
CA GLU A 534 5.03 12.00 -5.82
C GLU A 534 5.68 10.60 -6.03
N THR A 535 6.72 10.51 -6.86
CA THR A 535 7.40 9.25 -7.22
C THR A 535 8.11 8.55 -6.05
N ALA A 536 8.32 9.26 -4.93
CA ALA A 536 8.94 8.70 -3.72
C ALA A 536 7.93 8.32 -2.62
N LYS A 537 6.63 8.52 -2.81
CA LYS A 537 5.60 8.19 -1.79
C LYS A 537 5.16 6.73 -1.84
N GLY A 538 4.99 6.16 -3.04
CA GLY A 538 4.55 4.77 -3.21
C GLY A 538 5.71 3.77 -3.30
N ASP A 539 5.47 2.68 -4.02
CA ASP A 539 6.35 1.50 -4.04
C ASP A 539 7.30 1.44 -5.24
N LEU A 540 7.39 2.51 -6.03
CA LEU A 540 8.36 2.63 -7.12
C LEU A 540 9.80 2.29 -6.70
N PRO A 541 10.34 2.71 -5.53
CA PRO A 541 11.68 2.29 -5.10
C PRO A 541 11.83 0.77 -4.99
N LEU A 542 10.84 0.10 -4.38
CA LEU A 542 10.83 -1.35 -4.18
C LEU A 542 10.69 -2.10 -5.51
N ALA A 543 9.88 -1.59 -6.44
CA ALA A 543 9.78 -2.13 -7.79
C ALA A 543 11.13 -2.14 -8.53
N PHE A 544 12.00 -1.16 -8.27
CA PHE A 544 13.36 -1.14 -8.79
C PHE A 544 14.36 -1.97 -7.96
N GLY A 545 13.89 -2.69 -6.93
CA GLY A 545 14.72 -3.50 -6.03
C GLY A 545 15.50 -2.69 -5.00
N ILE A 546 15.11 -1.44 -4.76
CA ILE A 546 15.79 -0.50 -3.87
C ILE A 546 14.95 -0.34 -2.59
N PRO A 547 15.53 -0.58 -1.40
CA PRO A 547 14.80 -0.49 -0.15
C PRO A 547 14.36 0.95 0.17
N LYS A 548 13.15 1.17 0.69
CA LYS A 548 12.57 2.46 1.12
C LYS A 548 13.07 2.90 2.50
N LYS A 549 14.36 2.75 2.75
CA LYS A 549 15.05 3.21 3.97
C LYS A 549 16.46 3.67 3.63
N THR A 550 17.07 4.46 4.49
CA THR A 550 18.49 4.81 4.34
C THR A 550 19.34 3.65 4.85
N MET A 551 20.29 3.19 4.04
CA MET A 551 21.22 2.11 4.38
C MET A 551 22.65 2.60 4.21
N THR A 552 23.55 2.14 5.09
CA THR A 552 24.98 2.41 4.96
C THR A 552 25.64 1.45 3.98
N VAL A 553 26.85 1.76 3.54
CA VAL A 553 27.66 0.83 2.74
C VAL A 553 27.96 -0.48 3.50
N ALA A 554 28.10 -0.40 4.83
CA ALA A 554 28.36 -1.57 5.66
C ALA A 554 27.14 -2.50 5.69
N ASP A 555 25.93 -1.96 5.79
CA ASP A 555 24.70 -2.78 5.76
C ASP A 555 24.58 -3.55 4.44
N PHE A 556 24.84 -2.88 3.31
CA PHE A 556 24.86 -3.54 2.00
C PHE A 556 25.95 -4.62 1.92
N ALA A 557 27.16 -4.32 2.41
CA ALA A 557 28.27 -5.27 2.40
C ALA A 557 27.95 -6.52 3.25
N ASP A 558 27.48 -6.36 4.48
CA ASP A 558 27.16 -7.51 5.33
C ASP A 558 26.05 -8.39 4.75
N ASP A 559 25.13 -7.80 3.96
CA ASP A 559 24.12 -8.54 3.20
C ASP A 559 24.61 -9.15 1.89
N GLY A 560 25.89 -8.98 1.56
CA GLY A 560 26.42 -9.40 0.27
C GLY A 560 25.67 -8.73 -0.88
N ARG A 561 25.13 -7.53 -0.68
CA ARG A 561 24.36 -6.78 -1.66
C ARG A 561 25.15 -5.63 -2.22
N ARG A 562 24.81 -5.23 -3.43
CA ARG A 562 25.42 -4.03 -3.99
C ARG A 562 24.68 -2.78 -3.52
N PRO A 563 25.40 -1.72 -3.10
CA PRO A 563 24.76 -0.46 -2.77
C PRO A 563 23.98 0.11 -3.95
N CYS A 564 22.72 0.47 -3.67
CA CYS A 564 21.81 1.07 -4.63
C CYS A 564 21.07 2.27 -4.01
N ALA A 565 20.57 3.18 -4.83
CA ALA A 565 19.86 4.36 -4.38
C ALA A 565 18.72 4.77 -5.32
N PHE A 566 17.61 5.21 -4.72
CA PHE A 566 16.47 5.77 -5.43
C PHE A 566 16.31 7.22 -5.01
N MET A 567 16.06 8.11 -5.96
CA MET A 567 15.74 9.51 -5.73
C MET A 567 14.42 9.87 -6.42
N GLY A 568 13.54 10.58 -5.72
CA GLY A 568 12.24 10.99 -6.26
C GLY A 568 11.55 11.98 -5.34
N TRP A 569 10.39 12.47 -5.76
CA TRP A 569 9.71 13.56 -5.06
C TRP A 569 8.54 13.06 -4.22
N THR A 570 8.31 13.67 -3.06
CA THR A 570 7.18 13.38 -2.17
C THR A 570 6.00 14.33 -2.39
N ALA A 571 6.12 15.30 -3.28
CA ALA A 571 5.08 16.29 -3.55
C ALA A 571 4.78 16.41 -5.04
N THR A 572 3.62 16.99 -5.33
CA THR A 572 3.33 17.56 -6.65
C THR A 572 4.28 18.73 -6.90
N LYS A 573 4.82 18.78 -8.11
CA LYS A 573 5.73 19.83 -8.55
C LYS A 573 5.15 20.60 -9.71
N TRP A 574 5.53 21.87 -9.79
CA TRP A 574 5.27 22.71 -10.94
C TRP A 574 6.39 22.55 -11.95
N ILE A 575 6.06 22.31 -13.22
CA ILE A 575 7.04 22.28 -14.31
C ILE A 575 6.97 23.57 -15.16
N GLY A 576 5.89 24.35 -15.02
CA GLY A 576 5.75 25.65 -15.64
C GLY A 576 4.95 26.64 -14.80
N ILE A 577 5.22 27.92 -15.02
CA ILE A 577 4.55 29.08 -14.42
C ILE A 577 4.25 30.06 -15.54
N LEU A 578 3.00 30.55 -15.63
CA LEU A 578 2.58 31.53 -16.64
C LEU A 578 2.92 31.09 -18.09
N ASN A 579 2.66 29.81 -18.41
CA ASN A 579 2.94 29.18 -19.72
C ASN A 579 4.43 29.14 -20.13
N ARG A 580 5.35 29.24 -19.17
CA ARG A 580 6.80 29.12 -19.36
C ARG A 580 7.34 28.03 -18.44
N VAL A 581 8.40 27.35 -18.84
CA VAL A 581 9.07 26.38 -17.96
C VAL A 581 9.58 27.03 -16.67
N TRP A 582 9.59 26.28 -15.59
CA TRP A 582 10.09 26.77 -14.31
C TRP A 582 11.62 26.62 -14.24
N TYR A 583 12.34 27.72 -14.44
CA TYR A 583 13.80 27.71 -14.51
C TYR A 583 14.49 27.21 -13.24
N ASP A 584 13.90 27.43 -12.06
CA ASP A 584 14.56 26.98 -10.82
C ASP A 584 14.70 25.46 -10.76
N HIS A 585 13.74 24.72 -11.34
CA HIS A 585 13.80 23.26 -11.46
C HIS A 585 14.92 22.83 -12.41
N ILE A 586 14.96 23.42 -13.60
CA ILE A 586 15.98 23.13 -14.62
C ILE A 586 17.38 23.40 -14.06
N ASN A 587 17.56 24.55 -13.43
CA ASN A 587 18.83 24.94 -12.80
C ASN A 587 19.20 23.96 -11.70
N PHE A 588 18.26 23.59 -10.81
CA PHE A 588 18.54 22.66 -9.73
C PHE A 588 19.00 21.31 -10.24
N VAL A 589 18.29 20.71 -11.20
CA VAL A 589 18.68 19.41 -11.77
C VAL A 589 20.04 19.51 -12.49
N THR A 590 20.29 20.62 -13.19
CA THR A 590 21.58 20.89 -13.84
C THR A 590 22.73 21.00 -12.84
N TRP A 591 22.53 21.73 -11.74
CA TRP A 591 23.54 21.87 -10.67
C TRP A 591 23.72 20.59 -9.86
N PHE A 592 22.64 19.84 -9.62
CA PHE A 592 22.72 18.51 -9.03
C PHE A 592 23.60 17.59 -9.89
N LYS A 593 23.34 17.56 -11.20
CA LYS A 593 24.16 16.81 -12.15
C LYS A 593 25.62 17.24 -12.09
N TYR A 594 25.89 18.54 -12.03
CA TYR A 594 27.25 19.07 -11.93
C TYR A 594 27.97 18.58 -10.67
N GLU A 595 27.34 18.71 -9.50
CA GLU A 595 27.93 18.29 -8.22
C GLU A 595 28.11 16.76 -8.14
N TRP A 596 27.09 16.00 -8.54
CA TRP A 596 27.13 14.55 -8.43
C TRP A 596 28.06 13.90 -9.46
N ILE A 597 28.05 14.37 -10.71
CA ILE A 597 28.78 13.73 -11.81
C ILE A 597 30.16 14.35 -12.02
N GLU A 598 30.27 15.68 -12.03
CA GLU A 598 31.51 16.37 -12.38
C GLU A 598 32.39 16.66 -11.16
N LYS A 599 31.80 17.04 -10.02
CA LYS A 599 32.54 17.13 -8.75
C LYS A 599 32.68 15.78 -8.06
N GLY A 600 31.84 14.82 -8.42
CA GLY A 600 31.88 13.47 -7.87
C GLY A 600 31.39 13.41 -6.43
N GLU A 601 30.60 14.38 -5.97
CA GLU A 601 29.99 14.37 -4.63
C GLU A 601 29.02 13.19 -4.47
N SER A 602 28.64 12.89 -3.23
CA SER A 602 27.57 11.91 -2.97
C SER A 602 26.20 12.48 -3.35
N LEU A 603 25.17 11.63 -3.48
CA LEU A 603 23.80 12.08 -3.80
C LEU A 603 23.31 13.13 -2.79
N LYS A 604 23.44 12.84 -1.49
CA LYS A 604 23.03 13.75 -0.42
C LYS A 604 23.72 15.10 -0.49
N GLU A 605 25.04 15.10 -0.62
CA GLU A 605 25.82 16.33 -0.72
C GLU A 605 25.56 17.10 -2.02
N ALA A 606 25.39 16.39 -3.14
CA ALA A 606 25.06 17.01 -4.42
C ALA A 606 23.71 17.71 -4.38
N VAL A 607 22.67 17.12 -3.79
CA VAL A 607 21.37 17.76 -3.57
C VAL A 607 21.52 18.99 -2.68
N ARG A 608 22.24 18.87 -1.56
CA ARG A 608 22.47 19.97 -0.60
C ARG A 608 23.16 21.16 -1.27
N ARG A 609 24.18 20.90 -2.08
CA ARG A 609 24.95 21.94 -2.79
C ARG A 609 24.21 22.54 -3.96
N ALA A 610 23.50 21.73 -4.75
CA ALA A 610 22.72 22.21 -5.90
C ALA A 610 21.73 23.32 -5.51
N ARG A 611 21.09 23.21 -4.34
CA ARG A 611 20.18 24.23 -3.78
C ARG A 611 20.85 25.57 -3.44
N THR A 612 22.18 25.60 -3.32
CA THR A 612 22.92 26.83 -3.00
C THR A 612 23.30 27.64 -4.23
N TYR A 613 23.11 27.09 -5.43
CA TYR A 613 23.44 27.77 -6.68
C TYR A 613 22.38 28.82 -7.07
N PRO A 614 22.78 29.85 -7.83
CA PRO A 614 21.84 30.86 -8.35
C PRO A 614 20.69 30.24 -9.14
N GLY A 615 19.50 30.79 -8.95
CA GLY A 615 18.29 30.34 -9.64
C GLY A 615 17.82 28.96 -9.22
N THR A 616 17.94 28.59 -7.93
CA THR A 616 17.38 27.34 -7.38
C THR A 616 16.54 27.58 -6.11
N SER A 617 16.31 28.85 -5.76
CA SER A 617 15.68 29.26 -4.50
C SER A 617 14.24 28.77 -4.32
N GLY A 618 13.51 28.58 -5.40
CA GLY A 618 12.14 28.08 -5.39
C GLY A 618 12.04 26.57 -5.17
N ILE A 619 13.16 25.84 -5.18
CA ILE A 619 13.16 24.39 -5.02
C ILE A 619 13.10 24.03 -3.53
N ASN A 620 12.02 23.33 -3.17
CA ASN A 620 11.90 22.75 -1.85
C ASN A 620 12.49 21.33 -1.83
N THR A 621 13.77 21.22 -1.47
CA THR A 621 14.46 19.92 -1.35
C THR A 621 13.97 19.06 -0.18
N SER A 622 13.15 19.59 0.75
CA SER A 622 12.50 18.71 1.75
C SER A 622 11.56 17.70 1.10
N ASN A 623 11.09 18.02 -0.11
CA ASN A 623 10.22 17.16 -0.90
C ASN A 623 10.99 16.19 -1.81
N LEU A 624 12.34 16.21 -1.79
CA LEU A 624 13.17 15.28 -2.55
C LEU A 624 13.70 14.22 -1.59
N LYS A 625 13.32 12.97 -1.80
CA LYS A 625 13.72 11.84 -0.95
C LYS A 625 14.76 10.98 -1.65
N ILE A 626 15.74 10.53 -0.88
CA ILE A 626 16.70 9.51 -1.27
C ILE A 626 16.47 8.28 -0.39
N TYR A 627 16.28 7.12 -1.02
CA TYR A 627 16.22 5.81 -0.37
C TYR A 627 17.43 4.96 -0.80
N GLY A 628 17.80 3.96 0.01
CA GLY A 628 19.01 3.15 -0.17
C GLY A 628 20.27 3.86 0.36
N TYR A 629 21.37 3.77 -0.39
CA TYR A 629 22.65 4.38 -0.05
C TYR A 629 22.72 5.84 -0.49
N ASP A 630 22.39 6.77 0.39
CA ASP A 630 22.36 8.22 0.12
C ASP A 630 23.74 8.84 -0.14
N GLU A 631 24.81 8.11 0.21
CA GLU A 631 26.18 8.50 -0.08
C GLU A 631 26.72 7.99 -1.44
N LEU A 632 25.85 7.45 -2.31
CA LEU A 632 26.22 6.91 -3.62
C LEU A 632 26.84 7.99 -4.55
N ARG A 633 28.05 7.75 -5.05
CA ARG A 633 28.69 8.63 -6.06
C ARG A 633 28.46 8.12 -7.48
N TYR A 634 28.54 8.99 -8.49
CA TYR A 634 28.16 8.66 -9.88
C TYR A 634 28.69 7.32 -10.42
N ASN A 635 30.00 7.05 -10.35
CA ASN A 635 30.62 5.82 -10.88
C ASN A 635 30.73 4.67 -9.86
N GLN A 636 30.48 4.94 -8.58
CA GLN A 636 30.72 3.98 -7.49
C GLN A 636 29.76 2.80 -7.58
N TYR A 637 30.22 1.56 -7.55
CA TYR A 637 29.33 0.39 -7.69
C TYR A 637 28.66 0.23 -9.08
N ASN A 638 29.12 0.94 -10.14
CA ASN A 638 28.61 0.78 -11.51
C ASN A 638 29.26 -0.31 -12.41
N ASN A 639 30.56 -0.57 -12.33
CA ASN A 639 31.29 -1.63 -13.07
C ASN A 639 31.29 -3.04 -12.39
N PRO A 640 32.13 -3.98 -12.84
CA PRO A 640 32.57 -5.10 -11.99
C PRO A 640 34.11 -5.26 -12.06
N PRO A 641 34.76 -6.05 -11.18
CA PRO A 641 34.24 -6.68 -9.97
C PRO A 641 34.24 -5.71 -8.77
N TRP A 642 33.36 -5.99 -7.81
CA TRP A 642 33.44 -5.46 -6.44
C TRP A 642 33.75 -6.64 -5.55
#